data_AF-A0A6P5NNA9-F1
#
_entry.id   AF-A0A6P5NNA9-F1
#
_cell.length_a   1.000
_cell.length_b   1.000
_cell.length_c   1.000
_cell.angle_alpha   90.00
_cell.angle_beta   90.00
_cell.angle_gamma   90.00
#
_symmetry.space_group_name_H-M   'P 1'
#
loop_
_entity.id
_entity.type
_entity.pdbx_description
1 polymer ?
#
loop_
_entity_poly.entity_id
_entity_poly.type
_entity_poly.pdbx_seq_one_letter_code
_entity_poly.pdbx_strand_id
1 'polypeptide(L)'
;MNTMSLTRGNYYMDGRLLIEEHGIESANQCVGKDFLGGSRAICIWPKYLTSSRNNTNTNTNNNGKWQRFNVAAKIRKGKKHDYPWPDKMDPNISSGYLTYLSHFKPLAEKPKPVTLDFEKPLVDLEKKIIEVRNMADDTGLDFSNQIEALESKYQQALKDLYTHLTPFQRLMIARHPNRPTVLDHILNITEKWVELHGDRAGYDDPAIVTGLGTMDGKSYMFIGHQKGRNTKENITRNFAMPTPHGYRKALRMMKYADHHKFPIITFVDTPGAYADLKSEELGQGEAIAHNLRTMFGLKVPILTVVTGEGGSGGALAIACANKLFMLENSAFYVASPEACAAILWKSSKAAPKAAEKLRITAQEHYRLGIADGVIPEPLGGAHVDPTWTSQQIQLTLTQAMEELTKMNEEELLRHRQLKFRSIGGFQEGIPVEPERKRNMKPSDVNSSTLTDIESELQTLRKQILESKGPTDPITNESIQKLVKEVDEEITKAIISMGLAEKVQSVRMELSKNSNQPLSTNMEEKVDRIMEEINMKMAQPGAYLGLKQKLKKLDTINSFIEMKVKQEKLRKELNEKLSADTKAKIASLMDAQERIPDHELVEKAMEVQRELEEVLKSANLEIVGVMKKNVETPPADIKQKIVELNNEIIGEIDRVVNAEEGLKDQIKELENMIAQGLDSKDAEKMEAGIKERILAALDAAGVKEKIERMKEEVESLSMAGFEDKIGVENGRC
;
A
#
# COMPACT_ATOMS: atom_id res chain seq x y z
N MET A 1 -23.38 -47.55 -5.50
CA MET A 1 -24.79 -47.99 -5.46
C MET A 1 -25.58 -46.93 -4.73
N ASN A 2 -26.67 -46.47 -5.35
CA ASN A 2 -27.58 -45.43 -4.88
C ASN A 2 -28.34 -45.85 -3.61
N THR A 3 -28.54 -44.92 -2.65
CA THR A 3 -29.86 -44.53 -2.10
C THR A 3 -29.75 -43.35 -1.12
N MET A 4 -30.71 -42.42 -1.19
CA MET A 4 -30.99 -41.32 -0.25
C MET A 4 -31.68 -41.81 1.04
N SER A 5 -31.53 -41.06 2.15
CA SER A 5 -32.63 -40.54 2.99
C SER A 5 -32.13 -39.69 4.18
N LEU A 6 -32.86 -38.61 4.51
CA LEU A 6 -32.68 -37.67 5.61
C LEU A 6 -33.01 -38.28 6.99
N THR A 7 -32.37 -37.80 8.08
CA THR A 7 -33.03 -37.11 9.22
C THR A 7 -32.04 -36.62 10.30
N ARG A 8 -32.52 -35.63 11.06
CA ARG A 8 -31.91 -34.76 12.08
C ARG A 8 -31.83 -35.45 13.45
N GLY A 9 -30.82 -35.12 14.29
CA GLY A 9 -30.87 -35.36 15.73
C GLY A 9 -29.54 -35.16 16.47
N ASN A 10 -29.48 -34.15 17.34
CA ASN A 10 -28.40 -33.89 18.30
C ASN A 10 -28.38 -34.93 19.44
N TYR A 11 -27.21 -35.28 19.99
CA TYR A 11 -26.81 -35.17 21.41
C TYR A 11 -25.44 -35.86 21.66
N TYR A 12 -24.91 -35.60 22.85
CA TYR A 12 -23.52 -35.53 23.31
C TYR A 12 -22.88 -36.83 23.88
N MET A 13 -21.55 -36.75 24.06
CA MET A 13 -20.64 -37.41 25.03
C MET A 13 -20.04 -38.83 24.78
N ASP A 14 -18.72 -38.79 24.50
CA ASP A 14 -17.59 -39.33 25.31
C ASP A 14 -17.17 -40.82 25.26
N GLY A 15 -15.85 -41.03 25.07
CA GLY A 15 -15.08 -42.12 25.71
C GLY A 15 -14.51 -43.28 24.86
N ARG A 16 -13.24 -43.13 24.40
CA ARG A 16 -12.08 -44.09 24.39
C ARG A 16 -12.27 -45.52 23.75
N LEU A 17 -11.33 -46.20 23.08
CA LEU A 17 -9.86 -46.35 23.19
C LEU A 17 -9.35 -47.25 22.01
N LEU A 18 -8.18 -46.90 21.44
CA LEU A 18 -7.08 -47.64 20.75
C LEU A 18 -7.26 -48.95 19.92
N ILE A 19 -6.55 -48.98 18.76
CA ILE A 19 -5.54 -49.95 18.20
C ILE A 19 -5.44 -49.66 16.67
N GLU A 20 -4.37 -49.04 16.15
CA GLU A 20 -3.16 -49.64 15.48
C GLU A 20 -3.50 -50.54 14.26
N GLU A 21 -2.87 -50.52 13.06
CA GLU A 21 -1.69 -49.87 12.49
C GLU A 21 -1.61 -50.20 10.95
N HIS A 22 -0.73 -49.53 10.19
CA HIS A 22 -0.26 -49.76 8.79
C HIS A 22 -1.19 -49.37 7.62
N GLY A 23 -0.81 -48.63 6.57
CA GLY A 23 0.45 -48.04 6.08
C GLY A 23 0.27 -47.70 4.59
N ILE A 24 0.88 -46.60 4.10
CA ILE A 24 1.49 -46.41 2.76
C ILE A 24 1.98 -44.96 2.64
N GLU A 25 3.28 -44.84 2.36
CA GLU A 25 4.06 -43.65 2.08
C GLU A 25 3.82 -43.09 0.66
N SER A 26 4.01 -41.77 0.49
CA SER A 26 4.77 -41.10 -0.59
C SER A 26 4.38 -39.60 -0.62
N ALA A 27 5.25 -38.70 -0.15
CA ALA A 27 6.34 -38.04 -0.90
C ALA A 27 5.85 -36.94 -1.86
N ASN A 28 5.98 -35.66 -1.45
CA ASN A 28 6.94 -34.71 -2.03
C ASN A 28 6.61 -33.24 -1.68
N GLN A 29 7.57 -32.63 -0.99
CA GLN A 29 7.86 -31.19 -1.03
C GLN A 29 8.22 -30.79 -2.46
N CYS A 30 7.80 -29.60 -2.90
CA CYS A 30 8.72 -28.53 -3.35
C CYS A 30 7.99 -27.31 -3.95
N VAL A 31 8.36 -26.13 -3.40
CA VAL A 31 8.59 -24.84 -4.06
C VAL A 31 7.40 -24.08 -4.69
N GLY A 32 6.90 -23.11 -3.93
CA GLY A 32 7.05 -21.67 -4.23
C GLY A 32 6.31 -21.08 -5.43
N LYS A 33 5.28 -20.26 -5.15
CA LYS A 33 4.90 -19.07 -5.93
C LYS A 33 3.90 -18.20 -5.16
N ASP A 34 4.42 -17.33 -4.31
CA ASP A 34 3.73 -16.11 -3.88
C ASP A 34 4.47 -14.92 -4.48
N PHE A 35 4.00 -14.42 -5.62
CA PHE A 35 4.36 -13.11 -6.13
C PHE A 35 3.19 -12.52 -6.93
N LEU A 36 2.84 -11.27 -6.62
CA LEU A 36 1.84 -10.41 -7.24
C LEU A 36 0.37 -10.68 -6.86
N GLY A 37 0.03 -10.21 -5.66
CA GLY A 37 -1.33 -9.79 -5.33
C GLY A 37 -1.73 -8.59 -6.18
N GLY A 38 -2.47 -8.84 -7.25
CA GLY A 38 -3.28 -7.85 -7.96
C GLY A 38 -4.67 -8.43 -8.15
N SER A 39 -5.67 -7.92 -7.44
CA SER A 39 -7.06 -8.25 -7.70
C SER A 39 -7.43 -7.66 -9.07
N ARG A 40 -7.50 -8.49 -10.12
CA ARG A 40 -8.01 -8.09 -11.44
C ARG A 40 -9.43 -8.64 -11.61
N ALA A 41 -10.37 -7.74 -11.90
CA ALA A 41 -11.77 -8.05 -12.17
C ALA A 41 -11.94 -8.69 -13.57
N ILE A 42 -12.95 -9.54 -13.73
CA ILE A 42 -13.30 -10.20 -15.00
C ILE A 42 -14.55 -9.52 -15.54
N CYS A 43 -14.47 -8.88 -16.72
CA CYS A 43 -15.64 -8.40 -17.46
C CYS A 43 -16.13 -9.49 -18.41
N ILE A 44 -17.41 -9.87 -18.31
CA ILE A 44 -18.03 -10.86 -19.19
C ILE A 44 -18.94 -10.12 -20.17
N TRP A 45 -18.69 -10.24 -21.47
CA TRP A 45 -19.60 -9.82 -22.53
C TRP A 45 -20.32 -11.06 -23.11
N PRO A 46 -21.66 -11.06 -23.24
CA PRO A 46 -22.34 -12.05 -24.06
C PRO A 46 -22.16 -11.71 -25.55
N LYS A 47 -21.39 -12.52 -26.29
CA LYS A 47 -21.57 -12.65 -27.75
C LYS A 47 -22.67 -13.67 -28.02
N TYR A 48 -23.87 -13.16 -28.30
CA TYR A 48 -24.91 -13.73 -29.16
C TYR A 48 -25.67 -12.50 -29.68
N LEU A 49 -25.27 -11.82 -30.74
CA LEU A 49 -25.54 -12.17 -32.13
C LEU A 49 -24.42 -11.65 -33.04
N THR A 50 -23.66 -12.58 -33.62
CA THR A 50 -23.08 -12.35 -34.96
C THR A 50 -23.76 -13.36 -35.87
N SER A 51 -24.73 -12.91 -36.65
CA SER A 51 -25.10 -13.56 -37.90
C SER A 51 -25.65 -12.53 -38.89
N SER A 52 -24.76 -12.12 -39.79
CA SER A 52 -24.96 -11.79 -41.21
C SER A 52 -26.29 -11.15 -41.69
N ARG A 53 -26.18 -9.87 -42.15
CA ARG A 53 -26.89 -9.17 -43.26
C ARG A 53 -28.42 -9.01 -43.11
N ASN A 54 -29.03 -7.83 -43.22
CA ASN A 54 -28.87 -6.80 -44.25
C ASN A 54 -29.32 -5.43 -43.72
N ASN A 55 -28.70 -4.42 -44.29
CA ASN A 55 -28.98 -3.00 -44.17
C ASN A 55 -30.47 -2.67 -44.38
N THR A 56 -31.14 -2.11 -43.38
CA THR A 56 -32.29 -1.21 -43.60
C THR A 56 -32.19 -0.06 -42.61
N ASN A 57 -31.80 1.10 -43.15
CA ASN A 57 -31.83 2.39 -42.50
C ASN A 57 -33.25 2.71 -42.02
N THR A 58 -33.42 2.92 -40.72
CA THR A 58 -34.36 3.94 -40.24
C THR A 58 -33.61 4.84 -39.26
N ASN A 59 -33.30 6.03 -39.76
CA ASN A 59 -32.84 7.16 -38.97
C ASN A 59 -33.91 7.50 -37.92
N THR A 60 -33.57 7.35 -36.64
CA THR A 60 -34.17 8.17 -35.60
C THR A 60 -33.05 8.85 -34.84
N ASN A 61 -32.94 10.16 -35.07
CA ASN A 61 -32.26 11.07 -34.18
C ASN A 61 -32.87 10.91 -32.78
N ASN A 62 -32.11 10.35 -31.85
CA ASN A 62 -32.39 10.49 -30.43
C ASN A 62 -31.06 10.59 -29.70
N ASN A 63 -30.71 11.82 -29.34
CA ASN A 63 -29.71 12.11 -28.31
C ASN A 63 -30.24 11.61 -26.95
N GLY A 64 -30.12 10.31 -26.71
CA GLY A 64 -30.29 9.68 -25.41
C GLY A 64 -28.96 9.08 -24.98
N LYS A 65 -28.22 9.73 -24.09
CA LYS A 65 -27.12 9.06 -23.36
C LYS A 65 -27.74 8.11 -22.33
N TRP A 66 -28.04 6.88 -22.74
CA TRP A 66 -28.50 5.82 -21.86
C TRP A 66 -27.32 5.25 -21.05
N GLN A 67 -27.49 5.12 -19.73
CA GLN A 67 -26.51 4.50 -18.85
C GLN A 67 -26.44 2.99 -19.12
N ARG A 68 -25.25 2.49 -19.48
CA ARG A 68 -24.98 1.06 -19.64
C ARG A 68 -24.99 0.38 -18.27
N PHE A 69 -25.83 -0.65 -18.12
CA PHE A 69 -25.81 -1.54 -16.96
C PHE A 69 -24.64 -2.53 -17.09
N ASN A 70 -23.73 -2.53 -16.12
CA ASN A 70 -22.61 -3.49 -16.03
C ASN A 70 -22.67 -4.22 -14.69
N VAL A 71 -22.64 -5.56 -14.73
CA VAL A 71 -22.53 -6.41 -13.54
C VAL A 71 -21.13 -7.05 -13.54
N ALA A 72 -20.36 -6.80 -12.48
CA ALA A 72 -19.02 -7.37 -12.30
C ALA A 72 -19.02 -8.38 -11.13
N ALA A 73 -18.54 -9.60 -11.40
CA ALA A 73 -18.47 -10.67 -10.40
C ALA A 73 -17.05 -11.22 -10.27
N LYS A 74 -16.67 -11.62 -9.05
CA LYS A 74 -15.35 -12.17 -8.71
C LYS A 74 -15.49 -13.59 -8.16
N ILE A 75 -14.53 -14.45 -8.49
CA ILE A 75 -14.41 -15.79 -7.91
C ILE A 75 -13.90 -15.67 -6.47
N ARG A 76 -14.61 -16.30 -5.55
CA ARG A 76 -14.26 -16.36 -4.12
C ARG A 76 -12.96 -17.14 -3.92
N LYS A 77 -11.81 -16.46 -3.99
CA LYS A 77 -10.57 -16.99 -3.42
C LYS A 77 -10.68 -16.86 -1.91
N GLY A 78 -11.03 -17.96 -1.24
CA GLY A 78 -10.90 -18.05 0.21
C GLY A 78 -9.43 -17.89 0.60
N LYS A 79 -8.99 -16.66 0.90
CA LYS A 79 -7.93 -16.50 1.88
C LYS A 79 -8.60 -16.82 3.21
N LYS A 80 -8.17 -17.92 3.85
CA LYS A 80 -8.40 -18.10 5.29
C LYS A 80 -7.97 -16.79 5.94
N HIS A 81 -8.93 -16.06 6.51
CA HIS A 81 -8.61 -15.09 7.52
C HIS A 81 -8.13 -15.96 8.68
N ASP A 82 -6.82 -16.02 8.91
CA ASP A 82 -6.30 -16.69 10.09
C ASP A 82 -6.82 -15.89 11.29
N TYR A 83 -7.95 -16.36 11.83
CA TYR A 83 -8.43 -15.94 13.13
C TYR A 83 -7.29 -16.25 14.10
N PRO A 84 -6.68 -15.25 14.76
CA PRO A 84 -5.43 -15.44 15.49
C PRO A 84 -5.60 -16.25 16.78
N TRP A 85 -6.80 -16.75 17.03
CA TRP A 85 -7.18 -17.52 18.19
C TRP A 85 -7.45 -18.96 17.76
N PRO A 86 -6.87 -19.97 18.44
CA PRO A 86 -7.18 -21.35 18.15
C PRO A 86 -8.66 -21.64 18.45
N ASP A 87 -9.32 -22.42 17.60
CA ASP A 87 -10.74 -22.82 17.75
C ASP A 87 -11.03 -23.58 19.06
N LYS A 88 -9.98 -24.06 19.73
CA LYS A 88 -10.05 -24.71 21.04
C LYS A 88 -8.98 -24.11 21.97
N MET A 89 -9.42 -23.39 23.00
CA MET A 89 -8.57 -23.03 24.12
C MET A 89 -8.33 -24.27 24.99
N ASP A 90 -7.07 -24.56 25.30
CA ASP A 90 -6.72 -25.56 26.32
C ASP A 90 -7.01 -24.97 27.72
N PRO A 91 -7.91 -25.56 28.51
CA PRO A 91 -8.24 -25.07 29.85
C PRO A 91 -7.15 -25.35 30.90
N ASN A 92 -6.12 -26.15 30.59
CA ASN A 92 -5.07 -26.56 31.54
C ASN A 92 -3.67 -26.03 31.18
N ILE A 93 -3.55 -24.73 30.97
CA ILE A 93 -2.26 -24.08 30.74
C ILE A 93 -1.53 -23.90 32.08
N SER A 94 -0.54 -24.75 32.35
CA SER A 94 0.31 -24.67 33.55
C SER A 94 1.27 -23.47 33.56
N SER A 95 1.54 -22.86 32.41
CA SER A 95 2.48 -21.75 32.26
C SER A 95 1.88 -20.35 32.44
N GLY A 96 0.57 -20.22 32.69
CA GLY A 96 -0.08 -18.91 32.96
C GLY A 96 -0.11 -17.90 31.80
N TYR A 97 0.50 -18.20 30.65
CA TYR A 97 0.40 -17.41 29.41
C TYR A 97 0.03 -18.30 28.23
N LEU A 98 -0.83 -17.78 27.34
CA LEU A 98 -1.11 -18.40 26.04
C LEU A 98 0.17 -18.33 25.20
N THR A 99 0.77 -19.48 24.91
CA THR A 99 2.09 -19.60 24.23
C THR A 99 2.14 -18.95 22.85
N TYR A 100 0.97 -18.68 22.24
CA TYR A 100 0.81 -18.00 20.96
C TYR A 100 0.60 -16.47 21.08
N LEU A 101 0.43 -15.92 22.29
CA LEU A 101 0.22 -14.48 22.47
C LEU A 101 1.50 -13.66 22.63
N SER A 102 2.61 -14.25 23.10
CA SER A 102 3.91 -13.55 23.12
C SER A 102 4.89 -14.22 22.16
N HIS A 103 4.88 -13.79 20.89
CA HIS A 103 5.84 -14.24 19.88
C HIS A 103 7.27 -13.72 20.14
N PHE A 104 7.41 -12.70 20.98
CA PHE A 104 8.70 -12.07 21.26
C PHE A 104 9.36 -12.68 22.49
N LYS A 105 10.01 -13.83 22.29
CA LYS A 105 10.85 -14.46 23.32
C LYS A 105 12.25 -13.86 23.30
N PRO A 106 13.04 -13.94 24.40
CA PRO A 106 14.47 -13.67 24.34
C PRO A 106 15.12 -14.46 23.19
N LEU A 107 16.07 -13.86 22.48
CA LEU A 107 16.78 -14.56 21.39
C LEU A 107 17.47 -15.80 21.96
N ALA A 108 17.25 -16.95 21.33
CA ALA A 108 17.96 -18.19 21.68
C ALA A 108 19.45 -18.13 21.30
N GLU A 109 19.78 -17.38 20.25
CA GLU A 109 21.15 -17.20 19.75
C GLU A 109 21.58 -15.75 19.94
N LYS A 110 22.86 -15.53 20.30
CA LYS A 110 23.41 -14.18 20.39
C LYS A 110 23.41 -13.53 19.00
N PRO A 111 22.94 -12.27 18.87
CA PRO A 111 22.95 -11.58 17.59
C PRO A 111 24.39 -11.41 17.10
N LYS A 112 24.58 -11.50 15.78
CA LYS A 112 25.91 -11.38 15.17
C LYS A 112 26.51 -10.01 15.49
N PRO A 113 27.81 -9.94 15.83
CA PRO A 113 28.47 -8.66 16.02
C PRO A 113 28.43 -7.87 14.71
N VAL A 114 28.04 -6.61 14.79
CA VAL A 114 28.00 -5.67 13.67
C VAL A 114 28.98 -4.56 14.00
N THR A 115 29.89 -4.25 13.08
CA THR A 115 30.85 -3.17 13.24
C THR A 115 30.38 -1.96 12.45
N LEU A 116 30.31 -0.79 13.10
CA LEU A 116 30.00 0.45 12.42
C LEU A 116 31.23 1.00 11.67
N ASP A 117 31.01 1.77 10.61
CA ASP A 117 32.10 2.24 9.76
C ASP A 117 33.18 3.04 10.49
N PHE A 118 32.78 3.83 11.50
CA PHE A 118 33.69 4.65 12.30
C PHE A 118 34.45 3.85 13.37
N GLU A 119 34.07 2.59 13.61
CA GLU A 119 34.72 1.68 14.56
C GLU A 119 35.80 0.81 13.90
N LYS A 120 35.92 0.84 12.57
CA LYS A 120 36.97 0.08 11.84
C LYS A 120 38.38 0.29 12.41
N PRO A 121 38.82 1.51 12.79
CA PRO A 121 40.14 1.70 13.41
C PRO A 121 40.31 0.93 14.73
N LEU A 122 39.24 0.73 15.49
CA LEU A 122 39.26 -0.07 16.73
C LEU A 122 39.37 -1.56 16.42
N VAL A 123 38.63 -2.05 15.42
CA VAL A 123 38.73 -3.44 14.97
C VAL A 123 40.12 -3.77 14.44
N ASP A 124 40.76 -2.84 13.74
CA ASP A 124 42.15 -3.03 13.28
C ASP A 124 43.15 -3.09 14.44
N LEU A 125 42.90 -2.36 15.54
CA LEU A 125 43.69 -2.48 16.77
C LEU A 125 43.44 -3.82 17.48
N GLU A 126 42.19 -4.26 17.56
CA GLU A 126 41.82 -5.55 18.14
C GLU A 126 42.46 -6.72 17.37
N LYS A 127 42.43 -6.68 16.03
CA LYS A 127 43.13 -7.67 15.19
C LYS A 127 44.62 -7.71 15.47
N LYS A 128 45.28 -6.56 15.62
CA LYS A 128 46.70 -6.51 15.98
C LYS A 128 46.97 -7.11 17.36
N ILE A 129 46.09 -6.88 18.34
CA ILE A 129 46.20 -7.51 19.66
C ILE A 129 46.11 -9.04 19.52
N ILE A 130 45.16 -9.54 18.71
CA ILE A 130 45.00 -10.98 18.46
C ILE A 130 46.21 -11.55 17.72
N GLU A 131 46.72 -10.86 16.70
CA GLU A 131 47.93 -11.28 15.95
C GLU A 131 49.14 -11.38 16.87
N VAL A 132 49.36 -10.37 17.74
CA VAL A 132 50.48 -10.39 18.70
C VAL A 132 50.30 -11.49 19.74
N ARG A 133 49.08 -11.75 20.21
CA ARG A 133 48.79 -12.89 21.10
C ARG A 133 49.08 -14.23 20.43
N ASN A 134 48.62 -14.43 19.20
CA ASN A 134 48.89 -15.65 18.45
C ASN A 134 50.40 -15.83 18.19
N MET A 135 51.12 -14.74 17.89
CA MET A 135 52.58 -14.78 17.77
C MET A 135 53.28 -15.15 19.08
N ALA A 136 52.79 -14.69 20.23
CA ALA A 136 53.30 -15.08 21.54
C ALA A 136 53.14 -16.58 21.76
N ASP A 137 51.97 -17.11 21.44
CA ASP A 137 51.64 -18.53 21.57
C ASP A 137 52.48 -19.41 20.62
N ASP A 138 52.69 -18.97 19.38
CA ASP A 138 53.43 -19.72 18.35
C ASP A 138 54.96 -19.70 18.58
N THR A 139 55.52 -18.58 19.06
CA THR A 139 56.98 -18.41 19.23
C THR A 139 57.47 -18.71 20.65
N GLY A 140 56.57 -18.76 21.64
CA GLY A 140 56.91 -18.91 23.06
C GLY A 140 57.68 -17.70 23.64
N LEU A 141 57.70 -16.57 22.92
CA LEU A 141 58.32 -15.32 23.35
C LEU A 141 57.34 -14.47 24.16
N ASP A 142 57.84 -13.82 25.21
CA ASP A 142 57.03 -12.94 26.05
C ASP A 142 56.76 -11.59 25.37
N PHE A 143 55.51 -11.40 24.94
CA PHE A 143 54.99 -10.14 24.41
C PHE A 143 54.00 -9.44 25.38
N SER A 144 53.96 -9.84 26.66
CA SER A 144 52.95 -9.34 27.62
C SER A 144 52.95 -7.81 27.71
N ASN A 145 54.12 -7.18 27.81
CA ASN A 145 54.24 -5.70 27.84
C ASN A 145 53.68 -5.02 26.58
N GLN A 146 53.83 -5.64 25.41
CA GLN A 146 53.34 -5.09 24.14
C GLN A 146 51.83 -5.26 24.03
N ILE A 147 51.30 -6.39 24.49
CA ILE A 147 49.87 -6.67 24.58
C ILE A 147 49.20 -5.66 25.52
N GLU A 148 49.73 -5.46 26.74
CA GLU A 148 49.21 -4.48 27.69
C GLU A 148 49.23 -3.05 27.13
N ALA A 149 50.32 -2.67 26.45
CA ALA A 149 50.41 -1.35 25.81
C ALA A 149 49.37 -1.17 24.69
N LEU A 150 49.13 -2.21 23.88
CA LEU A 150 48.11 -2.19 22.82
C LEU A 150 46.70 -2.19 23.40
N GLU A 151 46.44 -2.95 24.47
CA GLU A 151 45.15 -2.97 25.17
C GLU A 151 44.85 -1.62 25.81
N SER A 152 45.82 -1.01 26.50
CA SER A 152 45.67 0.34 27.05
C SER A 152 45.39 1.36 25.94
N LYS A 153 46.07 1.25 24.80
CA LYS A 153 45.84 2.11 23.63
C LYS A 153 44.45 1.89 23.04
N TYR A 154 43.97 0.65 22.98
CA TYR A 154 42.64 0.30 22.53
C TYR A 154 41.57 0.90 23.45
N GLN A 155 41.71 0.74 24.77
CA GLN A 155 40.77 1.30 25.75
C GLN A 155 40.71 2.84 25.69
N GLN A 156 41.85 3.49 25.54
CA GLN A 156 41.92 4.94 25.36
C GLN A 156 41.24 5.38 24.05
N ALA A 157 41.55 4.71 22.94
CA ALA A 157 40.94 5.01 21.64
C ALA A 157 39.43 4.77 21.63
N LEU A 158 38.95 3.70 22.29
CA LEU A 158 37.53 3.40 22.47
C LEU A 158 36.83 4.55 23.21
N LYS A 159 37.40 4.97 24.35
CA LYS A 159 36.87 6.08 25.14
C LYS A 159 36.87 7.40 24.37
N ASP A 160 37.95 7.71 23.66
CA ASP A 160 38.07 8.95 22.89
C ASP A 160 37.09 9.00 21.71
N LEU A 161 36.88 7.87 21.03
CA LEU A 161 35.91 7.75 19.94
C LEU A 161 34.48 7.98 20.42
N TYR A 162 34.07 7.28 21.48
CA TYR A 162 32.70 7.33 22.00
C TYR A 162 32.37 8.64 22.73
N THR A 163 33.37 9.35 23.26
CA THR A 163 33.18 10.68 23.85
C THR A 163 32.97 11.77 22.80
N HIS A 164 33.59 11.65 21.61
CA HIS A 164 33.57 12.66 20.56
C HIS A 164 32.73 12.26 19.32
N LEU A 165 31.64 11.54 19.54
CA LEU A 165 30.74 11.13 18.46
C LEU A 165 30.03 12.34 17.82
N THR A 166 30.09 12.38 16.49
CA THR A 166 29.29 13.32 15.70
C THR A 166 27.79 12.99 15.78
N PRO A 167 26.89 13.95 15.52
CA PRO A 167 25.44 13.70 15.51
C PRO A 167 25.02 12.53 14.59
N PHE A 168 25.66 12.42 13.42
CA PHE A 168 25.36 11.34 12.48
C PHE A 168 25.89 9.97 12.96
N GLN A 169 27.07 9.93 13.62
CA GLN A 169 27.56 8.69 14.23
C GLN A 169 26.65 8.22 15.38
N ARG A 170 26.15 9.15 16.21
CA ARG A 170 25.14 8.81 17.23
C ARG A 170 23.86 8.25 16.60
N LEU A 171 23.37 8.86 15.52
CA LEU A 171 22.24 8.31 14.75
C LEU A 171 22.54 6.89 14.21
N MET A 172 23.77 6.61 13.76
CA MET A 172 24.16 5.26 13.34
C MET A 172 24.11 4.26 14.50
N ILE A 173 24.44 4.67 15.73
CA ILE A 173 24.28 3.86 16.95
C ILE A 173 22.79 3.69 17.30
N ALA A 174 21.95 4.72 17.12
CA ALA A 174 20.49 4.60 17.26
C ALA A 174 19.88 3.62 16.24
N ARG A 175 20.49 3.51 15.05
CA ARG A 175 20.12 2.58 13.98
C ARG A 175 20.81 1.22 14.07
N HIS A 176 21.59 0.98 15.13
CA HIS A 176 22.37 -0.24 15.23
C HIS A 176 21.45 -1.48 15.19
N PRO A 177 21.74 -2.51 14.36
CA PRO A 177 20.84 -3.66 14.20
C PRO A 177 20.57 -4.42 15.50
N ASN A 178 21.54 -4.42 16.42
CA ASN A 178 21.43 -5.06 17.72
C ASN A 178 20.99 -4.08 18.83
N ARG A 179 20.54 -2.87 18.48
CA ARG A 179 20.01 -1.95 19.49
C ARG A 179 18.81 -2.60 20.17
N PRO A 180 18.73 -2.58 21.52
CA PRO A 180 17.61 -3.20 22.22
C PRO A 180 16.28 -2.60 21.77
N THR A 181 15.33 -3.47 21.45
CA THR A 181 14.00 -3.07 21.03
C THR A 181 13.13 -2.70 22.24
N VAL A 182 11.97 -2.12 22.00
CA VAL A 182 11.05 -1.71 23.09
C VAL A 182 10.67 -2.88 23.99
N LEU A 183 10.33 -4.05 23.44
CA LEU A 183 10.05 -5.24 24.24
C LEU A 183 11.26 -5.76 25.02
N ASP A 184 12.49 -5.55 24.54
CA ASP A 184 13.69 -5.88 25.33
C ASP A 184 13.73 -5.06 26.62
N HIS A 185 13.42 -3.76 26.54
CA HIS A 185 13.37 -2.91 27.72
C HIS A 185 12.19 -3.26 28.62
N ILE A 186 10.98 -3.38 28.07
CA ILE A 186 9.77 -3.68 28.87
C ILE A 186 9.93 -4.98 29.64
N LEU A 187 10.40 -6.05 28.99
CA LEU A 187 10.55 -7.36 29.66
C LEU A 187 11.68 -7.37 30.70
N ASN A 188 12.68 -6.49 30.58
CA ASN A 188 13.75 -6.38 31.57
C ASN A 188 13.37 -5.53 32.80
N ILE A 189 12.43 -4.58 32.65
CA ILE A 189 12.03 -3.67 33.75
C ILE A 189 10.72 -4.08 34.42
N THR A 190 9.97 -5.04 33.86
CA THR A 190 8.67 -5.44 34.40
C THR A 190 8.71 -6.82 35.05
N GLU A 191 8.04 -6.97 36.20
CA GLU A 191 7.93 -8.28 36.86
C GLU A 191 6.79 -9.13 36.27
N LYS A 192 5.74 -8.46 35.79
CA LYS A 192 4.58 -9.08 35.12
C LYS A 192 4.26 -8.28 33.88
N TRP A 193 4.06 -8.96 32.76
CA TRP A 193 3.74 -8.36 31.47
C TRP A 193 2.55 -9.06 30.82
N VAL A 194 1.60 -8.25 30.34
CA VAL A 194 0.46 -8.72 29.54
C VAL A 194 0.31 -7.83 28.31
N GLU A 195 0.66 -8.36 27.14
CA GLU A 195 0.49 -7.67 25.86
C GLU A 195 -1.01 -7.59 25.48
N LEU A 196 -1.41 -6.42 24.98
CA LEU A 196 -2.77 -6.11 24.55
C LEU A 196 -2.77 -5.76 23.06
N HIS A 197 -3.76 -6.28 22.32
CA HIS A 197 -3.77 -6.28 20.86
C HIS A 197 -5.00 -5.59 20.27
N GLY A 198 -4.85 -5.06 19.05
CA GLY A 198 -5.91 -4.61 18.16
C GLY A 198 -6.36 -3.16 18.38
N ASP A 199 -6.90 -2.55 17.33
CA ASP A 199 -7.53 -1.23 17.40
C ASP A 199 -9.06 -1.28 17.56
N ARG A 200 -9.66 -2.47 17.47
CA ARG A 200 -11.12 -2.75 17.41
C ARG A 200 -11.80 -2.34 16.10
N ALA A 201 -11.03 -1.99 15.07
CA ALA A 201 -11.48 -1.74 13.69
C ALA A 201 -11.00 -2.84 12.71
N GLY A 202 -10.41 -3.92 13.22
CA GLY A 202 -10.13 -5.14 12.45
C GLY A 202 -8.66 -5.39 12.14
N TYR A 203 -7.73 -4.59 12.70
CA TYR A 203 -6.29 -4.81 12.51
C TYR A 203 -5.50 -4.60 13.81
N ASP A 204 -4.54 -5.49 14.06
CA ASP A 204 -3.54 -5.32 15.11
C ASP A 204 -2.22 -4.97 14.43
N ASP A 205 -1.81 -3.70 14.53
CA ASP A 205 -0.58 -3.26 13.90
C ASP A 205 0.64 -3.79 14.66
N PRO A 206 1.48 -4.62 14.02
CA PRO A 206 2.63 -5.21 14.67
C PRO A 206 3.72 -4.17 14.98
N ALA A 207 3.75 -3.01 14.30
CA ALA A 207 4.73 -1.96 14.57
C ALA A 207 4.52 -1.26 15.92
N ILE A 208 3.36 -1.40 16.56
CA ILE A 208 3.06 -0.84 17.88
C ILE A 208 2.74 -1.96 18.86
N VAL A 209 3.55 -2.07 19.91
CA VAL A 209 3.28 -2.93 21.06
C VAL A 209 2.59 -2.14 22.15
N THR A 210 1.61 -2.76 22.82
CA THR A 210 0.93 -2.17 23.96
C THR A 210 0.66 -3.23 25.01
N GLY A 211 0.62 -2.87 26.29
CA GLY A 211 0.32 -3.84 27.34
C GLY A 211 0.38 -3.27 28.75
N LEU A 212 -0.05 -4.07 29.71
CA LEU A 212 0.07 -3.76 31.13
C LEU A 212 1.32 -4.43 31.68
N GLY A 213 2.14 -3.64 32.36
CA GLY A 213 3.32 -4.13 33.05
C GLY A 213 3.32 -3.71 34.52
N THR A 214 3.90 -4.52 35.39
CA THR A 214 4.20 -4.12 36.78
C THR A 214 5.68 -3.80 36.88
N MET A 215 6.01 -2.68 37.53
CA MET A 215 7.39 -2.22 37.79
C MET A 215 7.42 -1.63 39.20
N ASP A 216 8.30 -2.14 40.07
CA ASP A 216 8.40 -1.76 41.49
C ASP A 216 7.06 -1.89 42.22
N GLY A 217 6.28 -2.92 41.88
CA GLY A 217 4.97 -3.21 42.47
C GLY A 217 3.82 -2.28 42.01
N LYS A 218 4.07 -1.33 41.10
CA LYS A 218 3.06 -0.44 40.52
C LYS A 218 2.74 -0.85 39.08
N SER A 219 1.47 -0.73 38.68
CA SER A 219 1.02 -1.09 37.33
C SER A 219 1.02 0.10 36.38
N TYR A 220 1.53 -0.11 35.17
CA TYR A 220 1.70 0.88 34.13
C TYR A 220 1.12 0.38 32.80
N MET A 221 0.56 1.30 32.01
CA MET A 221 0.26 1.06 30.60
C MET A 221 1.50 1.39 29.77
N PHE A 222 2.07 0.38 29.11
CA PHE A 222 3.19 0.56 28.20
C PHE A 222 2.71 0.58 26.76
N ILE A 223 3.28 1.48 25.96
CA ILE A 223 3.02 1.64 24.53
C ILE A 223 4.36 1.91 23.85
N GLY A 224 4.65 1.30 22.70
CA GLY A 224 5.86 1.72 21.98
C GLY A 224 6.02 1.13 20.60
N HIS A 225 7.00 1.68 19.87
CA HIS A 225 7.36 1.24 18.53
C HIS A 225 8.20 -0.04 18.61
N GLN A 226 7.73 -1.14 18.04
CA GLN A 226 8.43 -2.41 18.11
C GLN A 226 9.18 -2.68 16.80
N LYS A 227 10.51 -2.58 16.82
CA LYS A 227 11.39 -3.09 15.74
C LYS A 227 11.56 -4.61 15.84
N GLY A 228 12.07 -5.23 14.78
CA GLY A 228 12.47 -6.64 14.80
C GLY A 228 13.95 -6.81 15.10
N ARG A 229 14.33 -7.91 15.76
CA ARG A 229 15.76 -8.21 16.04
C ARG A 229 16.49 -8.82 14.85
N ASN A 230 15.75 -9.25 13.82
CA ASN A 230 16.28 -9.82 12.59
C ASN A 230 15.45 -9.34 11.39
N THR A 231 15.90 -9.62 10.17
CA THR A 231 15.22 -9.18 8.93
C THR A 231 13.79 -9.67 8.84
N LYS A 232 13.50 -10.92 9.24
CA LYS A 232 12.16 -11.50 9.17
C LYS A 232 11.21 -10.77 10.11
N GLU A 233 11.61 -10.58 11.36
CA GLU A 233 10.84 -9.82 12.34
C GLU A 233 10.68 -8.36 11.93
N ASN A 234 11.71 -7.73 11.37
CA ASN A 234 11.64 -6.34 10.89
C ASN A 234 10.59 -6.19 9.79
N ILE A 235 10.52 -7.13 8.84
CA ILE A 235 9.47 -7.13 7.82
C ILE A 235 8.08 -7.30 8.46
N THR A 236 7.93 -8.26 9.39
CA THR A 236 6.66 -8.49 10.08
C THR A 236 6.21 -7.28 10.90
N ARG A 237 7.14 -6.59 11.55
CA ARG A 237 6.90 -5.41 12.39
C ARG A 237 6.95 -4.09 11.60
N ASN A 238 7.01 -4.17 10.27
CA ASN A 238 7.10 -3.03 9.37
C ASN A 238 8.22 -2.04 9.73
N PHE A 239 9.36 -2.54 10.21
CA PHE A 239 10.50 -1.76 10.70
C PHE A 239 10.11 -0.71 11.75
N ALA A 240 9.09 -1.03 12.56
CA ALA A 240 8.48 -0.12 13.52
C ALA A 240 7.90 1.17 12.91
N MET A 241 7.44 1.11 11.66
CA MET A 241 6.67 2.17 11.01
C MET A 241 5.18 1.86 11.14
N PRO A 242 4.44 2.52 12.04
CA PRO A 242 3.03 2.23 12.25
C PRO A 242 2.17 2.72 11.09
N THR A 243 1.18 1.92 10.74
CA THR A 243 0.02 2.33 9.95
C THR A 243 -0.99 3.09 10.85
N PRO A 244 -2.09 3.64 10.31
CA PRO A 244 -3.07 4.37 11.12
C PRO A 244 -3.67 3.52 12.25
N HIS A 245 -3.82 2.21 12.03
CA HIS A 245 -4.32 1.27 13.02
C HIS A 245 -3.40 1.17 14.24
N GLY A 246 -2.08 1.29 14.07
CA GLY A 246 -1.13 1.29 15.19
C GLY A 246 -1.33 2.48 16.11
N TYR A 247 -1.55 3.67 15.54
CA TYR A 247 -1.86 4.87 16.34
C TYR A 247 -3.24 4.78 16.99
N ARG A 248 -4.26 4.22 16.31
CA ARG A 248 -5.58 3.96 16.89
C ARG A 248 -5.55 2.93 18.01
N LYS A 249 -4.73 1.88 17.89
CA LYS A 249 -4.44 0.92 18.97
C LYS A 249 -3.80 1.64 20.16
N ALA A 250 -2.76 2.45 19.94
CA ALA A 250 -2.12 3.24 21.00
C ALA A 250 -3.15 4.16 21.69
N LEU A 251 -3.95 4.89 20.94
CA LEU A 251 -5.02 5.76 21.45
C LEU A 251 -6.01 5.01 22.33
N ARG A 252 -6.47 3.85 21.86
CA ARG A 252 -7.39 2.99 22.62
C ARG A 252 -6.78 2.65 23.97
N MET A 253 -5.52 2.22 23.99
CA MET A 253 -4.81 1.88 25.23
C MET A 253 -4.59 3.09 26.15
N MET A 254 -4.27 4.25 25.59
CA MET A 254 -4.16 5.49 26.36
C MET A 254 -5.50 5.88 27.02
N LYS A 255 -6.63 5.73 26.32
CA LYS A 255 -7.97 5.95 26.90
C LYS A 255 -8.30 4.94 28.00
N TYR A 256 -7.93 3.67 27.83
CA TYR A 256 -8.09 2.67 28.89
C TYR A 256 -7.25 3.01 30.12
N ALA A 257 -5.99 3.43 29.92
CA ALA A 257 -5.12 3.85 31.01
C ALA A 257 -5.71 5.04 31.77
N ASP A 258 -6.23 6.06 31.06
CA ASP A 258 -6.88 7.21 31.67
C ASP A 258 -8.15 6.85 32.46
N HIS A 259 -8.99 5.97 31.91
CA HIS A 259 -10.20 5.48 32.57
C HIS A 259 -9.88 4.71 33.87
N HIS A 260 -8.88 3.83 33.83
CA HIS A 260 -8.49 2.98 34.98
C HIS A 260 -7.40 3.61 35.86
N LYS A 261 -7.00 4.84 35.58
CA LYS A 261 -5.97 5.59 36.32
C LYS A 261 -4.59 4.91 36.32
N PHE A 262 -4.26 4.18 35.26
CA PHE A 262 -2.90 3.68 35.05
C PHE A 262 -2.01 4.80 34.48
N PRO A 263 -0.86 5.08 35.10
CA PRO A 263 0.18 5.89 34.47
C PRO A 263 0.63 5.28 33.13
N ILE A 264 1.02 6.13 32.19
CA ILE A 264 1.40 5.72 30.83
C ILE A 264 2.90 5.90 30.63
N ILE A 265 3.56 4.87 30.10
CA ILE A 265 4.97 4.90 29.69
C ILE A 265 5.04 4.57 28.21
N THR A 266 5.59 5.50 27.42
CA THR A 266 5.71 5.34 25.98
C THR A 266 7.16 5.20 25.56
N PHE A 267 7.48 4.24 24.69
CA PHE A 267 8.80 4.07 24.12
C PHE A 267 8.82 4.41 22.64
N VAL A 268 9.72 5.32 22.26
CA VAL A 268 9.83 5.82 20.89
C VAL A 268 11.05 5.21 20.20
N ASP A 269 10.78 4.43 19.15
CA ASP A 269 11.81 3.83 18.28
C ASP A 269 11.27 3.55 16.87
N THR A 270 11.06 4.62 16.10
CA THR A 270 10.53 4.56 14.74
C THR A 270 11.31 5.50 13.80
N PRO A 271 11.60 5.07 12.56
CA PRO A 271 12.12 5.98 11.53
C PRO A 271 11.03 6.96 11.04
N GLY A 272 9.74 6.66 11.28
CA GLY A 272 8.60 7.48 10.90
C GLY A 272 7.31 6.67 10.77
N ALA A 273 6.20 7.35 10.52
CA ALA A 273 4.94 6.70 10.17
C ALA A 273 5.05 6.00 8.81
N TYR A 274 4.35 4.88 8.61
CA TYR A 274 4.38 4.19 7.33
C TYR A 274 3.74 5.04 6.24
N ALA A 275 4.50 5.29 5.17
CA ALA A 275 4.11 6.19 4.08
C ALA A 275 3.76 5.39 2.83
N ASP A 276 2.62 4.69 2.85
CA ASP A 276 2.05 4.01 1.70
C ASP A 276 0.66 4.54 1.34
N LEU A 277 0.21 4.24 0.12
CA LEU A 277 -1.08 4.72 -0.40
C LEU A 277 -2.25 4.31 0.51
N LYS A 278 -2.22 3.07 1.03
CA LYS A 278 -3.29 2.55 1.87
C LYS A 278 -3.35 3.24 3.23
N SER A 279 -2.21 3.59 3.84
CA SER A 279 -2.19 4.37 5.09
C SER A 279 -2.77 5.77 4.89
N GLU A 280 -2.49 6.40 3.75
CA GLU A 280 -3.09 7.70 3.40
C GLU A 280 -4.62 7.59 3.22
N GLU A 281 -5.09 6.60 2.45
CA GLU A 281 -6.53 6.33 2.26
C GLU A 281 -7.26 6.07 3.58
N LEU A 282 -6.58 5.44 4.54
CA LEU A 282 -7.11 5.11 5.86
C LEU A 282 -6.90 6.23 6.91
N GLY A 283 -6.33 7.38 6.52
CA GLY A 283 -6.20 8.55 7.39
C GLY A 283 -5.00 8.52 8.33
N GLN A 284 -3.78 8.35 7.82
CA GLN A 284 -2.55 8.41 8.61
C GLN A 284 -2.38 9.75 9.35
N GLY A 285 -2.61 10.87 8.67
CA GLY A 285 -2.60 12.20 9.29
C GLY A 285 -3.67 12.38 10.37
N GLU A 286 -4.87 11.84 10.14
CA GLU A 286 -5.98 11.86 11.11
C GLU A 286 -5.61 11.09 12.39
N ALA A 287 -5.12 9.85 12.25
CA ALA A 287 -4.79 9.01 13.38
C ALA A 287 -3.69 9.63 14.26
N ILE A 288 -2.66 10.22 13.64
CA ILE A 288 -1.61 10.96 14.36
C ILE A 288 -2.20 12.19 15.06
N ALA A 289 -2.96 13.03 14.34
CA ALA A 289 -3.53 14.26 14.91
C ALA A 289 -4.49 13.96 16.08
N HIS A 290 -5.30 12.91 15.96
CA HIS A 290 -6.23 12.50 17.00
C HIS A 290 -5.50 12.00 18.25
N ASN A 291 -4.38 11.29 18.09
CA ASN A 291 -3.51 10.93 19.22
C ASN A 291 -2.98 12.17 19.92
N LEU A 292 -2.36 13.10 19.18
CA LEU A 292 -1.80 14.33 19.75
C LEU A 292 -2.86 15.10 20.55
N ARG A 293 -4.02 15.35 19.94
CA ARG A 293 -5.14 16.03 20.60
C ARG A 293 -5.58 15.32 21.88
N THR A 294 -5.74 14.00 21.82
CA THR A 294 -6.22 13.23 22.98
C THR A 294 -5.19 13.20 24.10
N MET A 295 -3.90 13.05 23.76
CA MET A 295 -2.82 13.01 24.74
C MET A 295 -2.75 14.27 25.60
N PHE A 296 -3.12 15.45 25.09
CA PHE A 296 -3.20 16.66 25.92
C PHE A 296 -4.30 16.61 26.99
N GLY A 297 -5.34 15.79 26.81
CA GLY A 297 -6.49 15.69 27.71
C GLY A 297 -6.44 14.54 28.72
N LEU A 298 -5.41 13.68 28.68
CA LEU A 298 -5.30 12.52 29.59
C LEU A 298 -4.93 12.97 31.00
N LYS A 299 -5.68 12.52 32.01
CA LYS A 299 -5.57 12.91 33.42
C LYS A 299 -4.58 12.07 34.21
N VAL A 300 -3.97 11.08 33.57
CA VAL A 300 -2.88 10.27 34.12
C VAL A 300 -1.51 10.83 33.70
N PRO A 301 -0.45 10.62 34.50
CA PRO A 301 0.89 11.02 34.13
C PRO A 301 1.40 10.18 32.96
N ILE A 302 2.11 10.84 32.04
CA ILE A 302 2.69 10.23 30.84
C ILE A 302 4.19 10.50 30.83
N LEU A 303 4.99 9.44 30.69
CA LEU A 303 6.43 9.52 30.47
C LEU A 303 6.78 8.95 29.10
N THR A 304 7.65 9.63 28.36
CA THR A 304 8.21 9.13 27.10
C THR A 304 9.70 8.87 27.22
N VAL A 305 10.18 7.76 26.65
CA VAL A 305 11.61 7.50 26.47
C VAL A 305 11.88 7.24 25.00
N VAL A 306 12.73 8.05 24.38
CA VAL A 306 13.24 7.79 23.03
C VAL A 306 14.42 6.81 23.16
N THR A 307 14.18 5.56 22.75
CA THR A 307 15.17 4.49 22.90
C THR A 307 16.02 4.31 21.65
N GLY A 308 15.53 4.65 20.46
CA GLY A 308 16.31 4.58 19.23
C GLY A 308 16.14 5.83 18.38
N GLU A 309 15.35 5.74 17.33
CA GLU A 309 15.01 6.90 16.51
C GLU A 309 13.60 7.37 16.83
N GLY A 310 13.36 8.68 16.87
CA GLY A 310 12.01 9.22 16.85
C GLY A 310 11.80 10.11 15.64
N GLY A 311 11.36 9.47 14.56
CA GLY A 311 11.07 10.11 13.29
C GLY A 311 9.73 10.81 13.24
N SER A 312 9.79 12.14 13.15
CA SER A 312 8.71 13.03 12.73
C SER A 312 7.39 12.83 13.51
N GLY A 313 6.26 13.10 12.85
CA GLY A 313 4.92 12.95 13.40
C GLY A 313 4.60 11.52 13.87
N GLY A 314 5.23 10.50 13.28
CA GLY A 314 5.02 9.11 13.69
C GLY A 314 5.58 8.77 15.07
N ALA A 315 6.68 9.42 15.44
CA ALA A 315 7.19 9.37 16.79
C ALA A 315 6.38 10.27 17.74
N LEU A 316 6.04 11.49 17.28
CA LEU A 316 5.29 12.46 18.07
C LEU A 316 3.90 11.95 18.49
N ALA A 317 3.27 11.11 17.66
CA ALA A 317 1.96 10.50 17.88
C ALA A 317 1.83 9.71 19.19
N ILE A 318 2.93 9.34 19.84
CA ILE A 318 2.94 8.73 21.18
C ILE A 318 3.91 9.43 22.15
N ALA A 319 4.44 10.60 21.80
CA ALA A 319 5.45 11.31 22.58
C ALA A 319 4.95 12.60 23.25
N CYS A 320 3.63 12.85 23.23
CA CYS A 320 3.02 14.01 23.89
C CYS A 320 2.88 13.76 25.41
N ALA A 321 4.00 13.82 26.12
CA ALA A 321 4.11 13.41 27.52
C ALA A 321 4.39 14.55 28.50
N ASN A 322 4.15 14.30 29.80
CA ASN A 322 4.55 15.21 30.87
C ASN A 322 6.06 15.38 30.91
N LYS A 323 6.81 14.28 30.85
CA LYS A 323 8.27 14.28 30.67
C LYS A 323 8.71 13.37 29.53
N LEU A 324 9.74 13.80 28.81
CA LEU A 324 10.36 13.11 27.69
C LEU A 324 11.85 12.96 27.98
N PHE A 325 12.32 11.73 28.03
CA PHE A 325 13.71 11.37 28.18
C PHE A 325 14.24 10.79 26.87
N MET A 326 15.55 10.90 26.67
CA MET A 326 16.23 10.37 25.50
C MET A 326 17.42 9.54 25.95
N LEU A 327 17.60 8.34 25.41
CA LEU A 327 18.88 7.64 25.57
C LEU A 327 20.00 8.44 24.90
N GLU A 328 21.21 8.37 25.45
CA GLU A 328 22.35 9.22 25.06
C GLU A 328 22.62 9.25 23.55
N ASN A 329 22.50 8.10 22.88
CA ASN A 329 22.75 7.98 21.45
C ASN A 329 21.46 7.97 20.61
N SER A 330 20.30 8.13 21.23
CA SER A 330 19.03 8.25 20.50
C SER A 330 18.94 9.56 19.70
N ALA A 331 18.06 9.58 18.71
CA ALA A 331 17.84 10.74 17.85
C ALA A 331 16.36 11.10 17.75
N PHE A 332 16.05 12.39 17.75
CA PHE A 332 14.68 12.90 17.58
C PHE A 332 14.69 14.00 16.51
N TYR A 333 13.83 13.91 15.50
CA TYR A 333 13.92 14.79 14.34
C TYR A 333 12.58 14.97 13.61
N VAL A 334 12.40 16.16 12.99
CA VAL A 334 11.21 16.46 12.17
C VAL A 334 11.20 15.72 10.82
N ALA A 335 12.38 15.47 10.25
CA ALA A 335 12.58 14.72 9.01
C ALA A 335 13.93 13.99 9.10
N SER A 336 14.03 12.82 8.46
CA SER A 336 15.30 12.09 8.50
C SER A 336 16.42 12.93 7.88
N PRO A 337 17.67 12.82 8.36
CA PRO A 337 18.78 13.57 7.79
C PRO A 337 18.95 13.32 6.29
N GLU A 338 18.65 12.11 5.82
CA GLU A 338 18.69 11.76 4.40
C GLU A 338 17.63 12.51 3.60
N ALA A 339 16.39 12.59 4.09
CA ALA A 339 15.30 13.30 3.44
C ALA A 339 15.56 14.81 3.43
N CYS A 340 16.01 15.37 4.56
CA CYS A 340 16.41 16.76 4.66
C CYS A 340 17.57 17.10 3.69
N ALA A 341 18.57 16.21 3.60
CA ALA A 341 19.68 16.34 2.67
C ALA A 341 19.25 16.31 1.20
N ALA A 342 18.33 15.42 0.84
CA ALA A 342 17.77 15.33 -0.50
C ALA A 342 17.00 16.60 -0.90
N ILE A 343 16.30 17.25 0.04
CA ILE A 343 15.52 18.47 -0.22
C ILE A 343 16.42 19.71 -0.28
N LEU A 344 17.21 19.96 0.76
CA LEU A 344 17.96 21.21 0.92
C LEU A 344 19.28 21.23 0.15
N TRP A 345 19.94 20.08 0.02
CA TRP A 345 21.22 19.95 -0.69
C TRP A 345 21.14 19.17 -2.01
N LYS A 346 19.94 18.71 -2.40
CA LYS A 346 19.72 17.90 -3.62
C LYS A 346 20.61 16.65 -3.67
N SER A 347 21.03 16.15 -2.51
CA SER A 347 21.96 15.02 -2.39
C SER A 347 21.83 14.36 -1.04
N SER A 348 21.47 13.08 -1.01
CA SER A 348 21.40 12.27 0.21
C SER A 348 22.77 12.11 0.89
N LYS A 349 23.88 12.27 0.14
CA LYS A 349 25.25 12.23 0.70
C LYS A 349 25.52 13.34 1.71
N ALA A 350 24.72 14.41 1.71
CA ALA A 350 24.83 15.49 2.69
C ALA A 350 24.11 15.17 4.02
N ALA A 351 23.65 13.94 4.25
CA ALA A 351 22.99 13.53 5.49
C ALA A 351 23.78 13.85 6.78
N PRO A 352 25.11 13.67 6.86
CA PRO A 352 25.86 14.06 8.05
C PRO A 352 25.77 15.55 8.37
N LYS A 353 25.83 16.40 7.32
CA LYS A 353 25.68 17.85 7.44
C LYS A 353 24.26 18.23 7.84
N ALA A 354 23.25 17.55 7.29
CA ALA A 354 21.86 17.76 7.65
C ALA A 354 21.59 17.38 9.11
N ALA A 355 22.12 16.26 9.59
CA ALA A 355 21.99 15.81 10.99
C ALA A 355 22.54 16.83 11.99
N GLU A 356 23.70 17.43 11.68
CA GLU A 356 24.29 18.48 12.49
C GLU A 356 23.42 19.74 12.52
N LYS A 357 22.91 20.18 11.37
CA LYS A 357 22.05 21.38 11.28
C LYS A 357 20.68 21.19 11.92
N LEU A 358 20.13 19.99 11.87
CA LEU A 358 18.86 19.63 12.50
C LEU A 358 18.97 19.46 14.03
N ARG A 359 20.19 19.35 14.59
CA ARG A 359 20.43 19.19 16.03
C ARG A 359 19.66 18.02 16.65
N ILE A 360 19.77 16.86 16.02
CA ILE A 360 18.92 15.68 16.29
C ILE A 360 19.25 14.92 17.60
N THR A 361 20.35 15.25 18.28
CA THR A 361 20.88 14.44 19.40
C THR A 361 20.17 14.72 20.71
N ALA A 362 20.23 13.76 21.64
CA ALA A 362 19.67 13.87 22.98
C ALA A 362 20.18 15.10 23.76
N GLN A 363 21.49 15.39 23.70
CA GLN A 363 22.09 16.53 24.40
C GLN A 363 21.59 17.86 23.85
N GLU A 364 21.40 17.97 22.53
CA GLU A 364 20.85 19.18 21.93
C GLU A 364 19.37 19.37 22.30
N HIS A 365 18.58 18.29 22.30
CA HIS A 365 17.18 18.34 22.72
C HIS A 365 17.01 18.71 24.19
N TYR A 366 17.91 18.25 25.06
CA TYR A 366 17.97 18.68 26.46
C TYR A 366 18.34 20.16 26.59
N ARG A 367 19.38 20.63 25.88
CA ARG A 367 19.78 22.05 25.86
C ARG A 367 18.67 22.98 25.36
N LEU A 368 17.87 22.52 24.41
CA LEU A 368 16.72 23.26 23.85
C LEU A 368 15.46 23.18 24.72
N GLY A 369 15.48 22.43 25.83
CA GLY A 369 14.30 22.24 26.70
C GLY A 369 13.18 21.41 26.06
N ILE A 370 13.49 20.62 25.03
CA ILE A 370 12.53 19.70 24.39
C ILE A 370 12.49 18.36 25.15
N ALA A 371 13.67 17.85 25.53
CA ALA A 371 13.82 16.71 26.41
C ALA A 371 14.07 17.18 27.84
N ASP A 372 13.51 16.46 28.82
CA ASP A 372 13.63 16.77 30.26
C ASP A 372 14.88 16.12 30.88
N GLY A 373 15.52 15.18 30.17
CA GLY A 373 16.76 14.54 30.60
C GLY A 373 17.33 13.58 29.57
N VAL A 374 18.60 13.24 29.77
CA VAL A 374 19.34 12.27 28.96
C VAL A 374 19.70 11.07 29.84
N ILE A 375 19.36 9.88 29.38
CA ILE A 375 19.68 8.62 30.06
C ILE A 375 21.00 8.09 29.49
N PRO A 376 22.03 7.85 30.31
CA PRO A 376 23.34 7.41 29.83
C PRO A 376 23.25 6.00 29.21
N GLU A 377 24.12 5.74 28.23
CA GLU A 377 24.31 4.41 27.67
C GLU A 377 25.66 3.82 28.14
N PRO A 378 25.85 2.49 28.09
CA PRO A 378 27.17 1.88 28.28
C PRO A 378 28.16 2.42 27.26
N LEU A 379 29.46 2.31 27.55
CA LEU A 379 30.49 2.59 26.55
C LEU A 379 30.31 1.62 25.37
N GLY A 380 30.17 2.16 24.15
CA GLY A 380 29.77 1.38 22.97
C GLY A 380 28.30 1.55 22.57
N GLY A 381 27.44 1.98 23.50
CA GLY A 381 26.01 2.17 23.31
C GLY A 381 25.14 1.05 23.91
N ALA A 382 23.83 1.25 23.87
CA ALA A 382 22.82 0.43 24.56
C ALA A 382 22.86 -1.08 24.24
N HIS A 383 23.38 -1.45 23.07
CA HIS A 383 23.47 -2.84 22.63
C HIS A 383 24.61 -3.63 23.30
N VAL A 384 25.56 -2.94 23.92
CA VAL A 384 26.67 -3.58 24.66
C VAL A 384 26.16 -4.19 25.96
N ASP A 385 25.33 -3.46 26.71
CA ASP A 385 24.66 -3.97 27.91
C ASP A 385 23.18 -3.53 27.93
N PRO A 386 22.30 -4.32 27.28
CA PRO A 386 20.86 -4.05 27.25
C PRO A 386 20.22 -4.09 28.63
N THR A 387 20.71 -4.94 29.53
CA THR A 387 20.17 -5.11 30.88
C THR A 387 20.47 -3.88 31.71
N TRP A 388 21.72 -3.43 31.73
CA TRP A 388 22.11 -2.20 32.42
C TRP A 388 21.37 -0.99 31.87
N THR A 389 21.25 -0.89 30.55
CA THR A 389 20.49 0.21 29.92
C THR A 389 19.03 0.22 30.37
N SER A 390 18.41 -0.97 30.45
CA SER A 390 17.03 -1.11 30.92
C SER A 390 16.89 -0.70 32.40
N GLN A 391 17.87 -1.01 33.24
CA GLN A 391 17.88 -0.57 34.64
C GLN A 391 18.01 0.96 34.77
N GLN A 392 18.82 1.61 33.93
CA GLN A 392 18.90 3.09 33.91
C GLN A 392 17.59 3.75 33.46
N ILE A 393 16.90 3.12 32.49
CA ILE A 393 15.55 3.51 32.07
C ILE A 393 14.58 3.37 33.26
N GLN A 394 14.55 2.21 33.93
CA GLN A 394 13.69 1.98 35.10
C GLN A 394 13.92 3.03 36.18
N LEU A 395 15.18 3.27 36.57
CA LEU A 395 15.54 4.26 37.59
C LEU A 395 15.00 5.65 37.24
N THR A 396 15.19 6.08 35.99
CA THR A 396 14.72 7.40 35.51
C THR A 396 13.20 7.48 35.51
N LEU A 397 12.53 6.42 35.04
CA LEU A 397 11.06 6.35 35.02
C LEU A 397 10.48 6.38 36.43
N THR A 398 11.03 5.62 37.38
CA THR A 398 10.56 5.58 38.77
C THR A 398 10.69 6.95 39.43
N GLN A 399 11.85 7.61 39.30
CA GLN A 399 12.07 8.95 39.84
C GLN A 399 11.10 9.99 39.24
N ALA A 400 10.97 10.00 37.91
CA ALA A 400 10.08 10.92 37.23
C ALA A 400 8.61 10.68 37.58
N MET A 401 8.21 9.41 37.74
CA MET A 401 6.85 9.05 38.09
C MET A 401 6.50 9.41 39.54
N GLU A 402 7.45 9.28 40.47
CA GLU A 402 7.27 9.73 41.85
C GLU A 402 7.04 11.24 41.97
N GLU A 403 7.65 12.03 41.09
CA GLU A 403 7.40 13.47 41.00
C GLU A 403 6.00 13.76 40.45
N LEU A 404 5.64 13.14 39.32
CA LEU A 404 4.37 13.39 38.66
C LEU A 404 3.16 12.87 39.45
N THR A 405 3.30 11.78 40.19
CA THR A 405 2.22 11.21 41.01
C THR A 405 1.88 12.03 42.25
N LYS A 406 2.71 13.02 42.61
CA LYS A 406 2.38 14.02 43.64
C LYS A 406 1.45 15.12 43.14
N MET A 407 1.31 15.26 41.82
CA MET A 407 0.44 16.25 41.18
C MET A 407 -0.98 15.72 41.07
N ASN A 408 -1.97 16.58 41.23
CA ASN A 408 -3.37 16.25 40.94
C ASN A 408 -3.68 16.28 39.42
N GLU A 409 -4.90 15.89 39.02
CA GLU A 409 -5.28 15.81 37.60
C GLU A 409 -5.12 17.14 36.86
N GLU A 410 -5.54 18.26 37.47
CA GLU A 410 -5.46 19.59 36.84
C GLU A 410 -4.00 20.05 36.71
N GLU A 411 -3.18 19.77 37.73
CA GLU A 411 -1.76 20.05 37.71
C GLU A 411 -1.03 19.25 36.63
N LEU A 412 -1.37 17.96 36.44
CA LEU A 412 -0.80 17.12 35.39
C LEU A 412 -1.12 17.64 33.99
N LEU A 413 -2.39 18.04 33.75
CA LEU A 413 -2.82 18.62 32.48
C LEU A 413 -2.11 19.95 32.21
N ARG A 414 -2.08 20.84 33.22
CA ARG A 414 -1.41 22.14 33.12
C ARG A 414 0.09 21.98 32.92
N HIS A 415 0.74 21.05 33.60
CA HIS A 415 2.16 20.73 33.42
C HIS A 415 2.46 20.33 31.98
N ARG A 416 1.67 19.41 31.41
CA ARG A 416 1.83 18.98 30.01
C ARG A 416 1.57 20.14 29.04
N GLN A 417 0.50 20.90 29.23
CA GLN A 417 0.18 22.04 28.38
C GLN A 417 1.29 23.10 28.38
N LEU A 418 1.80 23.49 29.56
CA LEU A 418 2.84 24.51 29.69
C LEU A 418 4.14 24.07 29.04
N LYS A 419 4.56 22.80 29.24
CA LYS A 419 5.73 22.24 28.57
C LYS A 419 5.68 22.45 27.06
N PHE A 420 4.59 22.05 26.40
CA PHE A 420 4.49 22.20 24.95
C PHE A 420 4.30 23.65 24.52
N ARG A 421 3.65 24.50 25.33
CA ARG A 421 3.45 25.92 25.01
C ARG A 421 4.75 26.72 25.06
N SER A 422 5.71 26.32 25.88
CA SER A 422 7.04 26.94 25.96
C SER A 422 8.01 26.52 24.86
N ILE A 423 7.69 25.47 24.08
CA ILE A 423 8.55 25.03 22.98
C ILE A 423 8.39 25.96 21.78
N GLY A 424 9.50 26.55 21.35
CA GLY A 424 9.58 27.41 20.17
C GLY A 424 10.20 28.78 20.49
N GLY A 425 10.96 29.32 19.54
CA GLY A 425 11.54 30.66 19.63
C GLY A 425 11.08 31.51 18.45
N PHE A 426 10.59 32.71 18.74
CA PHE A 426 10.22 33.71 17.74
C PHE A 426 10.56 35.10 18.26
N GLN A 427 10.78 36.05 17.35
CA GLN A 427 11.06 37.44 17.70
C GLN A 427 9.80 38.28 17.45
N GLU A 428 9.25 38.87 18.50
CA GLU A 428 8.12 39.79 18.43
C GLU A 428 8.52 41.12 17.76
N GLY A 429 7.57 41.77 17.09
CA GLY A 429 7.75 43.12 16.56
C GLY A 429 8.56 43.25 15.26
N ILE A 430 8.88 42.15 14.58
CA ILE A 430 9.36 42.20 13.19
C ILE A 430 8.16 42.44 12.27
N PRO A 431 8.11 43.54 11.49
CA PRO A 431 7.07 43.74 10.50
C PRO A 431 7.14 42.61 9.47
N VAL A 432 6.10 41.77 9.43
CA VAL A 432 5.93 40.79 8.36
C VAL A 432 5.30 41.53 7.19
N GLU A 433 6.00 41.64 6.06
CA GLU A 433 5.39 42.17 4.84
C GLU A 433 4.13 41.34 4.53
N PRO A 434 2.95 41.96 4.37
CA PRO A 434 1.70 41.25 4.12
C PRO A 434 1.74 40.46 2.80
N GLU A 435 2.57 40.90 1.85
CA GLU A 435 2.81 40.22 0.59
C GLU A 435 4.09 39.38 0.66
N ARG A 436 3.96 38.09 0.95
CA ARG A 436 5.05 37.15 0.67
C ARG A 436 5.28 37.07 -0.83
N LYS A 437 6.36 37.68 -1.32
CA LYS A 437 6.90 37.41 -2.68
C LYS A 437 7.26 35.93 -2.77
N ARG A 438 6.33 35.12 -3.28
CA ARG A 438 6.59 33.71 -3.58
C ARG A 438 7.40 33.66 -4.86
N ASN A 439 8.71 33.52 -4.73
CA ASN A 439 9.56 33.03 -5.82
C ASN A 439 9.31 31.52 -5.99
N MET A 440 8.09 31.13 -6.33
CA MET A 440 7.88 29.81 -6.89
C MET A 440 8.53 29.83 -8.27
N LYS A 441 9.40 28.86 -8.55
CA LYS A 441 9.65 28.54 -9.96
C LYS A 441 8.28 28.32 -10.62
N PRO A 442 8.04 28.87 -11.82
CA PRO A 442 6.95 28.38 -12.65
C PRO A 442 7.05 26.85 -12.64
N SER A 443 5.94 26.16 -12.39
CA SER A 443 5.93 24.71 -12.48
C SER A 443 6.53 24.32 -13.83
N ASP A 444 7.57 23.49 -13.85
CA ASP A 444 8.08 22.84 -15.07
C ASP A 444 7.05 21.81 -15.63
N VAL A 445 5.75 22.02 -15.37
CA VAL A 445 4.69 21.52 -16.22
C VAL A 445 4.81 22.39 -17.46
N ASN A 446 5.53 21.89 -18.47
CA ASN A 446 5.31 22.33 -19.83
C ASN A 446 3.79 22.38 -20.01
N SER A 447 3.21 23.58 -20.01
CA SER A 447 1.91 23.80 -20.61
C SER A 447 2.16 23.54 -22.08
N SER A 448 2.08 22.26 -22.48
CA SER A 448 2.02 21.88 -23.87
C SER A 448 0.90 22.74 -24.45
N THR A 449 1.31 23.66 -25.29
CA THR A 449 0.40 24.53 -26.01
C THR A 449 -0.62 23.62 -26.71
N LEU A 450 -1.88 24.03 -26.86
CA LEU A 450 -2.91 23.22 -27.53
C LEU A 450 -2.42 22.66 -28.88
N THR A 451 -1.56 23.41 -29.57
CA THR A 451 -0.86 23.02 -30.80
C THR A 451 0.12 21.84 -30.63
N ASP A 452 0.79 21.70 -29.49
CA ASP A 452 1.69 20.57 -29.19
C ASP A 452 0.88 19.29 -28.96
N ILE A 453 -0.22 19.38 -28.19
CA ILE A 453 -1.12 18.24 -27.95
C ILE A 453 -1.80 17.80 -29.25
N GLU A 454 -2.16 18.75 -30.13
CA GLU A 454 -2.77 18.44 -31.42
C GLU A 454 -1.77 17.83 -32.40
N SER A 455 -0.51 18.28 -32.38
CA SER A 455 0.57 17.67 -33.16
C SER A 455 0.91 16.26 -32.66
N GLU A 456 0.93 16.04 -31.35
CA GLU A 456 1.13 14.73 -30.72
C GLU A 456 -0.05 13.80 -30.97
N LEU A 457 -1.29 14.30 -30.93
CA LEU A 457 -2.49 13.54 -31.30
C LEU A 457 -2.53 13.20 -32.79
N GLN A 458 -2.02 14.05 -33.67
CA GLN A 458 -1.88 13.74 -35.09
C GLN A 458 -0.79 12.71 -35.35
N THR A 459 0.34 12.77 -34.65
CA THR A 459 1.38 11.73 -34.73
C THR A 459 0.90 10.40 -34.15
N LEU A 460 0.16 10.42 -33.03
CA LEU A 460 -0.49 9.24 -32.46
C LEU A 460 -1.58 8.68 -33.38
N ARG A 461 -2.42 9.53 -33.99
CA ARG A 461 -3.41 9.08 -34.98
C ARG A 461 -2.75 8.48 -36.21
N LYS A 462 -1.64 9.06 -36.69
CA LYS A 462 -0.85 8.53 -37.80
C LYS A 462 -0.22 7.19 -37.44
N GLN A 463 0.35 7.04 -36.24
CA GLN A 463 0.86 5.76 -35.73
C GLN A 463 -0.25 4.71 -35.54
N ILE A 464 -1.43 5.13 -35.07
CA ILE A 464 -2.59 4.25 -34.92
C ILE A 464 -3.11 3.81 -36.29
N LEU A 465 -3.10 4.70 -37.29
CA LEU A 465 -3.54 4.41 -38.67
C LEU A 465 -2.54 3.53 -39.42
N GLU A 466 -1.23 3.74 -39.23
CA GLU A 466 -0.15 2.88 -39.73
C GLU A 466 -0.15 1.51 -39.02
N SER A 467 -0.66 1.43 -37.79
CA SER A 467 -0.83 0.18 -37.04
C SER A 467 -2.15 -0.57 -37.31
N LYS A 468 -3.05 -0.03 -38.14
CA LYS A 468 -4.28 -0.72 -38.58
C LYS A 468 -4.00 -1.69 -39.73
N GLY A 469 -3.20 -2.71 -39.44
CA GLY A 469 -3.39 -4.07 -39.97
C GLY A 469 -4.43 -4.82 -39.11
N PRO A 470 -4.96 -5.96 -39.55
CA PRO A 470 -6.27 -6.46 -39.15
C PRO A 470 -6.38 -6.77 -37.65
N THR A 471 -7.56 -6.48 -37.10
CA THR A 471 -8.02 -6.96 -35.80
C THR A 471 -8.11 -8.48 -35.80
N ASP A 472 -7.09 -9.11 -35.23
CA ASP A 472 -7.13 -10.47 -34.67
C ASP A 472 -6.03 -10.58 -33.58
N PRO A 473 -6.09 -11.56 -32.64
CA PRO A 473 -5.28 -11.57 -31.42
C PRO A 473 -3.79 -11.59 -31.77
N ILE A 474 -2.92 -11.15 -30.86
CA ILE A 474 -1.44 -11.34 -30.96
C ILE A 474 -1.17 -12.66 -31.67
N THR A 475 -0.78 -12.57 -32.94
CA THR A 475 -0.77 -13.72 -33.84
C THR A 475 0.17 -14.76 -33.24
N ASN A 476 -0.18 -16.05 -33.34
CA ASN A 476 0.72 -17.14 -32.96
C ASN A 476 2.12 -16.96 -33.57
N GLU A 477 2.24 -16.31 -34.74
CA GLU A 477 3.50 -15.90 -35.36
C GLU A 477 4.31 -14.88 -34.57
N SER A 478 3.68 -13.87 -33.96
CA SER A 478 4.37 -12.87 -33.12
C SER A 478 4.88 -13.48 -31.83
N ILE A 479 4.14 -14.44 -31.27
CA ILE A 479 4.53 -15.23 -30.10
C ILE A 479 5.66 -16.19 -30.47
N GLN A 480 5.56 -16.90 -31.60
CA GLN A 480 6.62 -17.78 -32.10
C GLN A 480 7.91 -17.02 -32.41
N LYS A 481 7.81 -15.80 -32.94
CA LYS A 481 8.96 -14.92 -33.16
C LYS A 481 9.60 -14.50 -31.84
N LEU A 482 8.81 -14.12 -30.84
CA LEU A 482 9.32 -13.78 -29.51
C LEU A 482 9.96 -14.97 -28.80
N VAL A 483 9.37 -16.16 -28.92
CA VAL A 483 9.93 -17.42 -28.40
C VAL A 483 11.27 -17.73 -29.07
N LYS A 484 11.35 -17.61 -30.40
CA LYS A 484 12.59 -17.82 -31.15
C LYS A 484 13.69 -16.83 -30.76
N GLU A 485 13.34 -15.55 -30.60
CA GLU A 485 14.28 -14.51 -30.14
C GLU A 485 14.77 -14.74 -28.71
N VAL A 486 13.91 -15.27 -27.83
CA VAL A 486 14.29 -15.66 -26.47
C VAL A 486 15.22 -16.87 -26.50
N ASP A 487 14.93 -17.90 -27.29
CA ASP A 487 15.76 -19.10 -27.43
C ASP A 487 17.16 -18.77 -27.97
N GLU A 488 17.26 -17.87 -28.94
CA GLU A 488 18.54 -17.38 -29.48
C GLU A 488 19.35 -16.60 -28.43
N GLU A 489 18.71 -15.79 -27.59
CA GLU A 489 19.38 -15.07 -26.49
C GLU A 489 19.77 -15.98 -25.32
N ILE A 490 18.95 -16.98 -24.99
CA ILE A 490 19.29 -18.01 -24.00
C ILE A 490 20.52 -18.80 -24.48
N THR A 491 20.55 -19.18 -25.75
CA THR A 491 21.69 -19.91 -26.33
C THR A 491 22.98 -19.09 -26.24
N LYS A 492 22.91 -17.79 -26.59
CA LYS A 492 24.06 -16.87 -26.43
C LYS A 492 24.47 -16.72 -24.97
N ALA A 493 23.51 -16.63 -24.05
CA ALA A 493 23.78 -16.51 -22.62
C ALA A 493 24.45 -17.77 -22.05
N ILE A 494 23.99 -18.97 -22.43
CA ILE A 494 24.57 -20.26 -22.03
C ILE A 494 26.02 -20.40 -22.52
N ILE A 495 26.29 -19.97 -23.76
CA ILE A 495 27.65 -19.93 -24.32
C ILE A 495 28.52 -18.96 -23.50
N SER A 496 28.05 -17.75 -23.23
CA SER A 496 28.79 -16.76 -22.42
C SER A 496 28.99 -17.19 -20.96
N MET A 497 28.14 -18.05 -20.41
CA MET A 497 28.27 -18.59 -19.05
C MET A 497 29.26 -19.78 -18.95
N GLY A 498 29.81 -20.24 -20.09
CA GLY A 498 30.71 -21.39 -20.16
C GLY A 498 30.00 -22.75 -19.94
N LEU A 499 28.68 -22.80 -20.14
CA LEU A 499 27.85 -23.98 -19.86
C LEU A 499 27.50 -24.79 -21.11
N ALA A 500 27.93 -24.34 -22.29
CA ALA A 500 27.60 -24.95 -23.58
C ALA A 500 28.00 -26.45 -23.65
N GLU A 501 29.20 -26.81 -23.18
CA GLU A 501 29.68 -28.20 -23.19
C GLU A 501 28.87 -29.10 -22.24
N LYS A 502 28.47 -28.59 -21.07
CA LYS A 502 27.63 -29.30 -20.09
C LYS A 502 26.20 -29.52 -20.62
N VAL A 503 25.63 -28.53 -21.30
CA VAL A 503 24.31 -28.64 -21.92
C VAL A 503 24.35 -29.59 -23.13
N GLN A 504 25.45 -29.59 -23.89
CA GLN A 504 25.63 -30.45 -25.05
C GLN A 504 25.91 -31.91 -24.68
N SER A 505 26.61 -32.18 -23.56
CA SER A 505 26.80 -33.53 -23.04
C SER A 505 25.47 -34.15 -22.59
N VAL A 506 24.64 -33.39 -21.87
CA VAL A 506 23.28 -33.83 -21.46
C VAL A 506 22.39 -34.05 -22.69
N ARG A 507 22.49 -33.21 -23.72
CA ARG A 507 21.75 -33.37 -24.98
C ARG A 507 22.17 -34.61 -25.78
N MET A 508 23.46 -34.95 -25.78
CA MET A 508 24.00 -36.18 -26.41
C MET A 508 23.65 -37.45 -25.61
N GLU A 509 23.51 -37.36 -24.29
CA GLU A 509 22.98 -38.45 -23.45
C GLU A 509 21.47 -38.64 -23.68
N LEU A 510 20.70 -37.56 -23.85
CA LEU A 510 19.27 -37.59 -24.17
C LEU A 510 18.96 -38.21 -25.54
N SER A 511 19.80 -37.95 -26.57
CA SER A 511 19.60 -38.52 -27.90
C SER A 511 19.88 -40.02 -27.99
N LYS A 512 20.65 -40.59 -27.04
CA LYS A 512 20.93 -42.02 -26.95
C LYS A 512 19.81 -42.85 -26.29
N ASN A 513 18.90 -42.22 -25.55
CA ASN A 513 17.86 -42.87 -24.76
C ASN A 513 16.43 -42.51 -25.20
N SER A 514 16.18 -42.31 -26.50
CA SER A 514 14.96 -41.64 -26.99
C SER A 514 13.63 -42.36 -26.69
N ASN A 515 13.63 -43.58 -26.13
CA ASN A 515 12.41 -44.38 -25.90
C ASN A 515 12.26 -44.94 -24.46
N GLN A 516 12.93 -44.37 -23.45
CA GLN A 516 12.70 -44.73 -22.02
C GLN A 516 12.42 -43.50 -21.14
N PRO A 517 11.62 -43.63 -20.06
CA PRO A 517 11.39 -42.54 -19.11
C PRO A 517 12.72 -42.10 -18.48
N LEU A 518 12.87 -40.79 -18.23
CA LEU A 518 14.10 -40.19 -17.71
C LEU A 518 14.54 -40.91 -16.42
N SER A 519 15.82 -41.26 -16.33
CA SER A 519 16.40 -41.77 -15.08
C SER A 519 16.59 -40.62 -14.09
N THR A 520 16.37 -40.88 -12.80
CA THR A 520 16.50 -39.89 -11.70
C THR A 520 17.86 -39.19 -11.67
N ASN A 521 18.93 -39.86 -12.09
CA ASN A 521 20.27 -39.28 -12.20
C ASN A 521 20.36 -38.17 -13.28
N MET A 522 19.58 -38.28 -14.36
CA MET A 522 19.54 -37.28 -15.43
C MET A 522 18.75 -36.03 -15.01
N GLU A 523 17.63 -36.20 -14.30
CA GLU A 523 16.86 -35.09 -13.74
C GLU A 523 17.72 -34.25 -12.78
N GLU A 524 18.47 -34.88 -11.89
CA GLU A 524 19.41 -34.17 -11.01
C GLU A 524 20.52 -33.43 -11.77
N LYS A 525 21.04 -33.98 -12.88
CA LYS A 525 22.04 -33.27 -13.71
C LYS A 525 21.43 -32.03 -14.37
N VAL A 526 20.18 -32.12 -14.83
CA VAL A 526 19.45 -30.99 -15.43
C VAL A 526 19.16 -29.92 -14.37
N ASP A 527 18.72 -30.32 -13.18
CA ASP A 527 18.42 -29.41 -12.09
C ASP A 527 19.66 -28.66 -11.59
N ARG A 528 20.80 -29.37 -11.45
CA ARG A 528 22.09 -28.74 -11.11
C ARG A 528 22.53 -27.70 -12.13
N ILE A 529 22.33 -27.97 -13.43
CA ILE A 529 22.64 -27.01 -14.50
C ILE A 529 21.69 -25.81 -14.43
N MET A 530 20.40 -26.04 -14.16
CA MET A 530 19.39 -24.98 -14.02
C MET A 530 19.65 -24.08 -12.81
N GLU A 531 20.07 -24.64 -11.67
CA GLU A 531 20.50 -23.86 -10.50
C GLU A 531 21.74 -23.01 -10.81
N GLU A 532 22.72 -23.57 -11.51
CA GLU A 532 23.94 -22.83 -11.90
C GLU A 532 23.60 -21.66 -12.86
N ILE A 533 22.68 -21.88 -13.81
CA ILE A 533 22.15 -20.83 -14.70
C ILE A 533 21.42 -19.75 -13.90
N ASN A 534 20.56 -20.14 -12.95
CA ASN A 534 19.77 -19.21 -12.14
C ASN A 534 20.66 -18.36 -11.21
N MET A 535 21.70 -18.95 -10.60
CA MET A 535 22.67 -18.21 -9.80
C MET A 535 23.47 -17.20 -10.63
N LYS A 536 23.93 -17.59 -11.83
CA LYS A 536 24.65 -16.67 -12.74
C LYS A 536 23.73 -15.59 -13.32
N MET A 537 22.46 -15.89 -13.56
CA MET A 537 21.46 -14.89 -13.95
C MET A 537 21.07 -13.96 -12.81
N ALA A 538 21.15 -14.36 -11.54
CA ALA A 538 20.77 -13.52 -10.39
C ALA A 538 21.74 -12.36 -10.12
N GLN A 539 22.91 -12.31 -10.77
CA GLN A 539 23.87 -11.22 -10.57
C GLN A 539 23.32 -9.85 -11.06
N PRO A 540 23.54 -8.76 -10.28
CA PRO A 540 23.09 -7.42 -10.65
C PRO A 540 23.69 -6.96 -11.99
N GLY A 541 22.86 -6.51 -12.92
CA GLY A 541 23.29 -5.97 -14.22
C GLY A 541 23.53 -7.00 -15.35
N ALA A 542 23.66 -8.29 -15.04
CA ALA A 542 23.87 -9.33 -16.06
C ALA A 542 22.58 -9.67 -16.84
N TYR A 543 22.70 -9.85 -18.16
CA TYR A 543 21.66 -10.33 -19.10
C TYR A 543 20.32 -9.58 -19.03
N LEU A 544 20.36 -8.25 -18.88
CA LEU A 544 19.17 -7.39 -18.71
C LEU A 544 18.16 -7.53 -19.87
N GLY A 545 18.63 -7.64 -21.12
CA GLY A 545 17.78 -7.84 -22.29
C GLY A 545 16.99 -9.16 -22.22
N LEU A 546 17.68 -10.26 -21.91
CA LEU A 546 17.08 -11.58 -21.74
C LEU A 546 16.06 -11.60 -20.59
N LYS A 547 16.39 -11.00 -19.44
CA LYS A 547 15.46 -10.85 -18.29
C LYS A 547 14.19 -10.09 -18.65
N GLN A 548 14.31 -9.02 -19.44
CA GLN A 548 13.16 -8.25 -19.90
C GLN A 548 12.28 -9.05 -20.88
N LYS A 549 12.89 -9.82 -21.79
CA LYS A 549 12.14 -10.67 -22.73
C LYS A 549 11.46 -11.86 -22.07
N LEU A 550 12.12 -12.54 -21.11
CA LEU A 550 11.51 -13.58 -20.26
C LEU A 550 10.32 -13.05 -19.46
N LYS A 551 10.45 -11.86 -18.86
CA LYS A 551 9.34 -11.22 -18.12
C LYS A 551 8.16 -10.89 -19.04
N LYS A 552 8.42 -10.47 -20.29
CA LYS A 552 7.37 -10.27 -21.29
C LYS A 552 6.68 -11.58 -21.65
N LEU A 553 7.44 -12.67 -21.84
CA LEU A 553 6.90 -14.00 -22.15
C LEU A 553 6.02 -14.56 -21.02
N ASP A 554 6.47 -14.43 -19.76
CA ASP A 554 5.67 -14.80 -18.58
C ASP A 554 4.35 -14.03 -18.49
N THR A 555 4.42 -12.73 -18.80
CA THR A 555 3.22 -11.87 -18.81
C THR A 555 2.23 -12.34 -19.88
N ILE A 556 2.72 -12.70 -21.08
CA ILE A 556 1.89 -13.23 -22.18
C ILE A 556 1.28 -14.58 -21.82
N ASN A 557 2.06 -15.51 -21.25
CA ASN A 557 1.55 -16.82 -20.80
C ASN A 557 0.45 -16.68 -19.73
N SER A 558 0.64 -15.76 -18.79
CA SER A 558 -0.39 -15.43 -17.79
C SER A 558 -1.68 -14.91 -18.45
N PHE A 559 -1.57 -14.07 -19.48
CA PHE A 559 -2.74 -13.60 -20.24
C PHE A 559 -3.46 -14.72 -20.99
N ILE A 560 -2.73 -15.67 -21.57
CA ILE A 560 -3.30 -16.85 -22.25
C ILE A 560 -4.07 -17.71 -21.25
N GLU A 561 -3.47 -18.01 -20.10
CA GLU A 561 -4.15 -18.76 -19.03
C GLU A 561 -5.42 -18.06 -18.54
N MET A 562 -5.38 -16.73 -18.40
CA MET A 562 -6.56 -15.94 -18.00
C MET A 562 -7.66 -16.03 -19.06
N LYS A 563 -7.32 -16.00 -20.34
CA LYS A 563 -8.28 -16.12 -21.45
C LYS A 563 -8.96 -17.50 -21.46
N VAL A 564 -8.18 -18.57 -21.26
CA VAL A 564 -8.70 -19.94 -21.16
C VAL A 564 -9.63 -20.10 -19.96
N LYS A 565 -9.26 -19.54 -18.80
CA LYS A 565 -10.12 -19.51 -17.60
C LYS A 565 -11.41 -18.73 -17.85
N GLN A 566 -11.33 -17.58 -18.52
CA GLN A 566 -12.48 -16.76 -18.88
C GLN A 566 -13.46 -17.50 -19.79
N GLU A 567 -12.96 -18.22 -20.80
CA GLU A 567 -13.81 -19.01 -21.70
C GLU A 567 -14.49 -20.18 -20.99
N LYS A 568 -13.79 -20.84 -20.07
CA LYS A 568 -14.35 -21.93 -19.24
C LYS A 568 -15.49 -21.42 -18.34
N LEU A 569 -15.26 -20.33 -17.61
CA LEU A 569 -16.28 -19.71 -16.76
C LEU A 569 -17.49 -19.21 -17.57
N ARG A 570 -17.25 -18.72 -18.79
CA ARG A 570 -18.32 -18.26 -19.67
C ARG A 570 -19.22 -19.40 -20.14
N LYS A 571 -18.67 -20.58 -20.42
CA LYS A 571 -19.47 -21.78 -20.74
C LYS A 571 -20.30 -22.24 -19.54
N GLU A 572 -19.69 -22.32 -18.36
CA GLU A 572 -20.38 -22.70 -17.12
C GLU A 572 -21.52 -21.73 -16.75
N LEU A 573 -21.35 -20.43 -17.00
CA LEU A 573 -22.40 -19.42 -16.76
C LEU A 573 -23.55 -19.51 -17.76
N ASN A 574 -23.24 -19.74 -19.04
CA ASN A 574 -24.27 -19.88 -20.09
C ASN A 574 -25.12 -21.13 -19.90
N GLU A 575 -24.57 -22.21 -19.36
CA GLU A 575 -25.32 -23.43 -19.04
C GLU A 575 -26.26 -23.26 -17.83
N LYS A 576 -25.90 -22.39 -16.88
CA LYS A 576 -26.69 -22.15 -15.66
C LYS A 576 -27.81 -21.10 -15.79
N LEU A 577 -27.84 -20.29 -16.87
CA LEU A 577 -28.93 -19.35 -17.10
C LEU A 577 -30.18 -20.07 -17.66
N SER A 578 -31.31 -19.92 -16.98
CA SER A 578 -32.61 -20.44 -17.45
C SER A 578 -33.02 -19.81 -18.79
N ALA A 579 -33.78 -20.54 -19.61
CA ALA A 579 -34.28 -20.04 -20.89
C ALA A 579 -35.19 -18.81 -20.73
N ASP A 580 -35.93 -18.77 -19.62
CA ASP A 580 -36.86 -17.70 -19.27
C ASP A 580 -36.12 -16.39 -18.92
N THR A 581 -35.03 -16.48 -18.15
CA THR A 581 -34.16 -15.34 -17.83
C THR A 581 -33.44 -14.82 -19.08
N LYS A 582 -33.02 -15.71 -19.99
CA LYS A 582 -32.44 -15.32 -21.30
C LYS A 582 -33.44 -14.58 -22.18
N ALA A 583 -34.71 -15.00 -22.18
CA ALA A 583 -35.79 -14.36 -22.92
C ALA A 583 -36.16 -12.98 -22.33
N LYS A 584 -36.23 -12.84 -21.00
CA LYS A 584 -36.47 -11.54 -20.32
C LYS A 584 -35.34 -10.54 -20.54
N ILE A 585 -34.08 -11.01 -20.57
CA ILE A 585 -32.93 -10.16 -20.90
C ILE A 585 -33.01 -9.69 -22.36
N ALA A 586 -33.38 -10.59 -23.28
CA ALA A 586 -33.58 -10.23 -24.69
C ALA A 586 -34.72 -9.21 -24.88
N SER A 587 -35.86 -9.39 -24.18
CA SER A 587 -36.97 -8.43 -24.26
C SER A 587 -36.65 -7.08 -23.63
N LEU A 588 -35.81 -7.04 -22.59
CA LEU A 588 -35.33 -5.79 -21.99
C LEU A 588 -34.35 -5.04 -22.90
N MET A 589 -33.57 -5.77 -23.71
CA MET A 589 -32.69 -5.17 -24.72
C MET A 589 -33.49 -4.62 -25.92
N ASP A 590 -34.58 -5.29 -26.32
CA ASP A 590 -35.50 -4.80 -27.36
C ASP A 590 -36.36 -3.60 -26.89
N ALA A 591 -36.78 -3.59 -25.62
CA ALA A 591 -37.54 -2.47 -25.04
C ALA A 591 -36.71 -1.19 -24.83
N GLN A 592 -35.38 -1.29 -24.97
CA GLN A 592 -34.42 -0.21 -24.76
C GLN A 592 -34.41 0.84 -25.89
N GLU A 593 -35.19 0.64 -26.96
CA GLU A 593 -35.39 1.59 -28.07
C GLU A 593 -36.57 2.56 -27.88
N ARG A 594 -37.39 2.40 -26.83
CA ARG A 594 -38.54 3.30 -26.55
C ARG A 594 -38.36 4.10 -25.25
N ILE A 595 -38.89 5.32 -25.24
CA ILE A 595 -38.83 6.31 -24.15
C ILE A 595 -39.25 5.65 -22.82
N PRO A 596 -38.54 5.90 -21.69
CA PRO A 596 -38.73 5.10 -20.49
C PRO A 596 -40.05 5.42 -19.76
N ASP A 597 -40.95 4.44 -19.71
CA ASP A 597 -42.10 4.41 -18.79
C ASP A 597 -41.70 3.83 -17.42
N HIS A 598 -42.38 4.26 -16.35
CA HIS A 598 -42.15 3.82 -14.97
C HIS A 598 -42.24 2.28 -14.79
N GLU A 599 -42.99 1.62 -15.67
CA GLU A 599 -43.20 0.17 -15.68
C GLU A 599 -41.97 -0.63 -16.19
N LEU A 600 -41.15 -0.05 -17.07
CA LEU A 600 -39.92 -0.69 -17.59
C LEU A 600 -38.80 -0.70 -16.54
N VAL A 601 -38.78 0.30 -15.66
CA VAL A 601 -37.81 0.41 -14.56
C VAL A 601 -38.07 -0.68 -13.51
N GLU A 602 -39.34 -0.97 -13.19
CA GLU A 602 -39.68 -2.08 -12.29
C GLU A 602 -39.30 -3.45 -12.88
N LYS A 603 -39.60 -3.70 -14.16
CA LYS A 603 -39.21 -4.96 -14.84
C LYS A 603 -37.69 -5.15 -14.91
N ALA A 604 -36.93 -4.07 -15.10
CA ALA A 604 -35.47 -4.12 -15.07
C ALA A 604 -34.92 -4.44 -13.66
N MET A 605 -35.55 -3.92 -12.61
CA MET A 605 -35.18 -4.23 -11.22
C MET A 605 -35.52 -5.68 -10.83
N GLU A 606 -36.62 -6.24 -11.36
CA GLU A 606 -36.98 -7.65 -11.19
C GLU A 606 -35.92 -8.57 -11.81
N VAL A 607 -35.51 -8.30 -13.05
CA VAL A 607 -34.48 -9.07 -13.77
C VAL A 607 -33.10 -8.91 -13.13
N GLN A 608 -32.79 -7.75 -12.57
CA GLN A 608 -31.58 -7.55 -11.76
C GLN A 608 -31.57 -8.48 -10.54
N ARG A 609 -32.70 -8.59 -9.82
CA ARG A 609 -32.83 -9.44 -8.64
C ARG A 609 -32.67 -10.93 -8.98
N GLU A 610 -33.28 -11.38 -10.07
CA GLU A 610 -33.11 -12.75 -10.59
C GLU A 610 -31.65 -13.04 -11.00
N LEU A 611 -30.97 -12.10 -11.66
CA LEU A 611 -29.58 -12.26 -12.06
C LEU A 611 -28.62 -12.32 -10.86
N GLU A 612 -28.89 -11.54 -9.82
CA GLU A 612 -28.13 -11.57 -8.56
C GLU A 612 -28.26 -12.92 -7.84
N GLU A 613 -29.44 -13.55 -7.85
CA GLU A 613 -29.63 -14.88 -7.28
C GLU A 613 -28.91 -15.97 -8.07
N VAL A 614 -28.96 -15.91 -9.40
CA VAL A 614 -28.24 -16.87 -10.26
C VAL A 614 -26.73 -16.76 -10.04
N LEU A 615 -26.19 -15.54 -9.91
CA LEU A 615 -24.77 -15.31 -9.62
C LEU A 615 -24.35 -15.84 -8.23
N LYS A 616 -25.20 -15.67 -7.21
CA LYS A 616 -24.99 -16.25 -5.87
C LYS A 616 -24.99 -17.78 -5.90
N SER A 617 -25.92 -18.39 -6.65
CA SER A 617 -25.99 -19.86 -6.81
C SER A 617 -24.77 -20.45 -7.54
N ALA A 618 -24.06 -19.64 -8.32
CA ALA A 618 -22.82 -20.00 -9.01
C ALA A 618 -21.54 -19.79 -8.18
N ASN A 619 -21.66 -19.45 -6.89
CA ASN A 619 -20.54 -19.24 -5.95
C ASN A 619 -19.64 -18.04 -6.30
N LEU A 620 -20.20 -17.03 -6.98
CA LEU A 620 -19.53 -15.79 -7.39
C LEU A 620 -20.00 -14.61 -6.52
N GLU A 621 -19.09 -13.72 -6.13
CA GLU A 621 -19.39 -12.53 -5.33
C GLU A 621 -19.53 -11.30 -6.24
N ILE A 622 -20.62 -10.53 -6.08
CA ILE A 622 -20.89 -9.31 -6.87
C ILE A 622 -20.10 -8.16 -6.25
N VAL A 623 -19.15 -7.58 -7.00
CA VAL A 623 -18.25 -6.55 -6.48
C VAL A 623 -18.82 -5.12 -6.66
N GLY A 624 -20.02 -5.00 -7.24
CA GLY A 624 -20.83 -3.77 -7.21
C GLY A 624 -21.73 -3.60 -8.42
N VAL A 625 -22.86 -2.91 -8.21
CA VAL A 625 -23.67 -2.25 -9.25
C VAL A 625 -23.29 -0.78 -9.19
N MET A 626 -22.72 -0.22 -10.25
CA MET A 626 -22.43 1.22 -10.28
C MET A 626 -23.75 1.99 -10.35
N LYS A 627 -24.29 2.42 -9.21
CA LYS A 627 -25.19 3.58 -9.14
C LYS A 627 -24.33 4.84 -9.17
N LYS A 628 -24.29 5.50 -10.32
CA LYS A 628 -23.83 6.89 -10.38
C LYS A 628 -24.91 7.72 -9.68
N ASN A 629 -24.69 8.14 -8.44
CA ASN A 629 -25.52 9.18 -7.83
C ASN A 629 -25.33 10.45 -8.67
N VAL A 630 -26.26 10.70 -9.57
CA VAL A 630 -26.46 12.01 -10.19
C VAL A 630 -27.50 12.67 -9.31
N GLU A 631 -27.08 13.63 -8.46
CA GLU A 631 -28.04 14.55 -7.86
C GLU A 631 -28.81 15.19 -9.02
N THR A 632 -30.12 14.93 -9.08
CA THR A 632 -30.98 15.52 -10.10
C THR A 632 -31.01 17.03 -9.89
N PRO A 633 -30.76 17.86 -10.92
CA PRO A 633 -30.86 19.30 -10.79
C PRO A 633 -32.26 19.70 -10.30
N PRO A 634 -32.39 20.79 -9.51
CA PRO A 634 -33.66 21.30 -9.01
C PRO A 634 -34.73 21.37 -10.11
N ALA A 635 -35.99 21.10 -9.77
CA ALA A 635 -37.11 21.03 -10.73
C ALA A 635 -37.23 22.31 -11.60
N ASP A 636 -36.88 23.46 -11.05
CA ASP A 636 -36.85 24.77 -11.71
C ASP A 636 -35.87 24.80 -12.91
N ILE A 637 -34.69 24.22 -12.77
CA ILE A 637 -33.67 24.18 -13.84
C ILE A 637 -34.06 23.20 -14.94
N LYS A 638 -34.68 22.08 -14.57
CA LYS A 638 -35.23 21.15 -15.57
C LYS A 638 -36.26 21.83 -16.45
N GLN A 639 -37.12 22.67 -15.85
CA GLN A 639 -38.12 23.42 -16.58
C GLN A 639 -37.49 24.46 -17.52
N LYS A 640 -36.51 25.23 -17.03
CA LYS A 640 -35.73 26.17 -17.88
C LYS A 640 -35.03 25.47 -19.06
N ILE A 641 -34.46 24.27 -18.85
CA ILE A 641 -33.82 23.48 -19.92
C ILE A 641 -34.85 23.05 -20.97
N VAL A 642 -36.04 22.62 -20.55
CA VAL A 642 -37.12 22.22 -21.47
C VAL A 642 -37.61 23.43 -22.28
N GLU A 643 -37.78 24.59 -21.64
CA GLU A 643 -38.18 25.83 -22.31
C GLU A 643 -37.13 26.29 -23.33
N LEU A 644 -35.84 26.24 -22.99
CA LEU A 644 -34.75 26.59 -23.91
C LEU A 644 -34.65 25.61 -25.09
N ASN A 645 -34.87 24.32 -24.86
CA ASN A 645 -34.91 23.33 -25.95
C ASN A 645 -36.07 23.59 -26.92
N ASN A 646 -37.24 23.96 -26.40
CA ASN A 646 -38.38 24.33 -27.25
C ASN A 646 -38.10 25.62 -28.05
N GLU A 647 -37.40 26.59 -27.46
CA GLU A 647 -36.96 27.82 -28.14
C GLU A 647 -35.95 27.51 -29.26
N ILE A 648 -34.97 26.63 -29.00
CA ILE A 648 -34.00 26.18 -30.01
C ILE A 648 -34.71 25.49 -31.19
N ILE A 649 -35.63 24.56 -30.90
CA ILE A 649 -36.37 23.83 -31.94
C ILE A 649 -37.22 24.80 -32.76
N GLY A 650 -37.91 25.74 -32.12
CA GLY A 650 -38.71 26.75 -32.81
C GLY A 650 -37.88 27.70 -33.68
N GLU A 651 -36.64 28.01 -33.29
CA GLU A 651 -35.75 28.83 -34.10
C GLU A 651 -35.19 28.07 -35.30
N ILE A 652 -34.81 26.81 -35.11
CA ILE A 652 -34.39 25.93 -36.22
C ILE A 652 -35.53 25.79 -37.23
N ASP A 653 -36.76 25.56 -36.78
CA ASP A 653 -37.92 25.47 -37.66
C ASP A 653 -38.21 26.79 -38.40
N ARG A 654 -37.99 27.94 -37.76
CA ARG A 654 -38.10 29.24 -38.44
C ARG A 654 -37.06 29.40 -39.52
N VAL A 655 -35.78 29.09 -39.25
CA VAL A 655 -34.68 29.21 -40.22
C VAL A 655 -34.88 28.28 -41.41
N VAL A 656 -35.26 27.03 -41.15
CA VAL A 656 -35.54 26.04 -42.19
C VAL A 656 -36.71 26.44 -43.08
N ASN A 657 -37.67 27.22 -42.58
CA ASN A 657 -38.82 27.70 -43.36
C ASN A 657 -38.64 29.10 -43.95
N ALA A 658 -37.68 29.91 -43.47
CA ALA A 658 -37.48 31.30 -43.88
C ALA A 658 -36.34 31.48 -44.91
N GLU A 659 -35.30 30.64 -44.89
CA GLU A 659 -34.24 30.68 -45.91
C GLU A 659 -34.66 29.92 -47.18
N GLU A 660 -34.75 30.65 -48.30
CA GLU A 660 -34.99 30.04 -49.61
C GLU A 660 -33.85 29.06 -49.97
N GLY A 661 -34.22 27.82 -50.26
CA GLY A 661 -33.32 26.76 -50.69
C GLY A 661 -32.79 25.83 -49.60
N LEU A 662 -32.85 26.20 -48.31
CA LEU A 662 -32.36 25.34 -47.23
C LEU A 662 -33.23 24.09 -47.06
N LYS A 663 -34.54 24.25 -47.18
CA LYS A 663 -35.53 23.17 -47.15
C LYS A 663 -35.36 22.18 -48.30
N ASP A 664 -35.01 22.67 -49.47
CA ASP A 664 -34.76 21.84 -50.65
C ASP A 664 -33.44 21.07 -50.52
N GLN A 665 -32.39 21.70 -49.97
CA GLN A 665 -31.13 21.03 -49.66
C GLN A 665 -31.28 19.94 -48.60
N ILE A 666 -32.11 20.15 -47.58
CA ILE A 666 -32.42 19.12 -46.57
C ILE A 666 -33.15 17.94 -47.23
N LYS A 667 -34.12 18.21 -48.11
CA LYS A 667 -34.88 17.17 -48.81
C LYS A 667 -34.04 16.39 -49.83
N GLU A 668 -33.09 17.07 -50.47
CA GLU A 668 -32.10 16.47 -51.36
C GLU A 668 -31.15 15.57 -50.57
N LEU A 669 -30.66 16.02 -49.41
CA LEU A 669 -29.86 15.23 -48.49
C LEU A 669 -30.63 13.99 -47.97
N GLU A 670 -31.91 14.14 -47.60
CA GLU A 670 -32.78 13.03 -47.20
C GLU A 670 -32.93 11.98 -48.32
N ASN A 671 -33.10 12.42 -49.56
CA ASN A 671 -33.16 11.53 -50.72
C ASN A 671 -31.82 10.83 -51.00
N MET A 672 -30.68 11.54 -50.86
CA MET A 672 -29.35 10.95 -51.03
C MET A 672 -29.08 9.87 -49.97
N ILE A 673 -29.49 10.11 -48.72
CA ILE A 673 -29.37 9.16 -47.60
C ILE A 673 -30.31 7.97 -47.81
N ALA A 674 -31.53 8.19 -48.29
CA ALA A 674 -32.50 7.12 -48.58
C ALA A 674 -32.04 6.19 -49.72
N GLN A 675 -31.25 6.69 -50.67
CA GLN A 675 -30.66 5.91 -51.77
C GLN A 675 -29.39 5.14 -51.36
N GLY A 676 -28.89 5.31 -50.13
CA GLY A 676 -27.74 4.56 -49.61
C GLY A 676 -26.40 4.94 -50.24
N LEU A 677 -26.31 6.11 -50.86
CA LEU A 677 -25.08 6.65 -51.43
C LEU A 677 -24.26 7.33 -50.31
N ASP A 678 -23.25 6.62 -49.80
CA ASP A 678 -22.22 7.21 -48.94
C ASP A 678 -21.22 7.98 -49.82
N SER A 679 -21.62 9.18 -50.23
CA SER A 679 -20.79 10.09 -51.03
C SER A 679 -20.24 11.21 -50.17
N LYS A 680 -18.97 11.54 -50.39
CA LYS A 680 -18.27 12.70 -49.83
C LYS A 680 -19.03 14.03 -50.05
N ASP A 681 -19.92 14.06 -51.04
CA ASP A 681 -20.79 15.19 -51.33
C ASP A 681 -21.97 15.33 -50.35
N ALA A 682 -22.49 14.22 -49.81
CA ALA A 682 -23.54 14.22 -48.78
C ALA A 682 -23.02 14.77 -47.44
N GLU A 683 -21.81 14.35 -47.03
CA GLU A 683 -21.15 14.89 -45.84
C GLU A 683 -20.86 16.39 -45.97
N LYS A 684 -20.49 16.85 -47.18
CA LYS A 684 -20.23 18.26 -47.46
C LYS A 684 -21.52 19.09 -47.43
N MET A 685 -22.62 18.54 -47.93
CA MET A 685 -23.94 19.18 -47.88
C MET A 685 -24.48 19.23 -46.45
N GLU A 686 -24.33 18.16 -45.67
CA GLU A 686 -24.69 18.12 -44.25
C GLU A 686 -23.90 19.15 -43.43
N ALA A 687 -22.59 19.27 -43.67
CA ALA A 687 -21.75 20.27 -43.02
C ALA A 687 -22.18 21.70 -43.34
N GLY A 688 -22.51 21.99 -44.62
CA GLY A 688 -22.99 23.30 -45.05
C GLY A 688 -24.35 23.69 -44.46
N ILE A 689 -25.27 22.73 -44.30
CA ILE A 689 -26.56 22.96 -43.64
C ILE A 689 -26.36 23.25 -42.15
N LYS A 690 -25.50 22.48 -41.46
CA LYS A 690 -25.18 22.70 -40.04
C LYS A 690 -24.58 24.08 -39.77
N GLU A 691 -23.68 24.54 -40.63
CA GLU A 691 -23.02 25.84 -40.48
C GLU A 691 -24.02 27.01 -40.59
N ARG A 692 -24.98 26.92 -41.52
CA ARG A 692 -26.04 27.94 -41.69
C ARG A 692 -27.00 27.99 -40.51
N ILE A 693 -27.43 26.82 -40.02
CA ILE A 693 -28.30 26.74 -38.83
C ILE A 693 -27.57 27.28 -37.60
N LEU A 694 -26.28 26.98 -37.43
CA LEU A 694 -25.46 27.51 -36.34
C LEU A 694 -25.32 29.04 -36.42
N ALA A 695 -25.08 29.60 -37.61
CA ALA A 695 -25.00 31.04 -37.79
C ALA A 695 -26.31 31.77 -37.45
N ALA A 696 -27.45 31.17 -37.76
CA ALA A 696 -28.76 31.73 -37.44
C ALA A 696 -29.11 31.65 -35.94
N LEU A 697 -28.74 30.54 -35.28
CA LEU A 697 -28.89 30.38 -33.82
C LEU A 697 -28.00 31.36 -33.03
N ASP A 698 -26.83 31.70 -33.57
CA ASP A 698 -25.96 32.74 -33.02
C ASP A 698 -26.58 34.14 -33.18
N ALA A 699 -27.20 34.44 -34.33
CA ALA A 699 -27.89 35.71 -34.58
C ALA A 699 -29.16 35.91 -33.72
N ALA A 700 -29.85 34.82 -33.37
CA ALA A 700 -31.02 34.84 -32.50
C ALA A 700 -30.70 34.95 -30.99
N GLY A 701 -29.42 34.99 -30.60
CA GLY A 701 -28.99 35.14 -29.20
C GLY A 701 -29.21 33.89 -28.32
N VAL A 702 -29.56 32.76 -28.93
CA VAL A 702 -29.85 31.49 -28.23
C VAL A 702 -28.58 30.88 -27.63
N LYS A 703 -27.43 31.06 -28.30
CA LYS A 703 -26.12 30.62 -27.80
C LYS A 703 -25.72 31.28 -26.48
N GLU A 704 -26.00 32.56 -26.30
CA GLU A 704 -25.73 33.23 -25.02
C GLU A 704 -26.63 32.72 -23.89
N LYS A 705 -27.88 32.35 -24.19
CA LYS A 705 -28.79 31.73 -23.21
C LYS A 705 -28.29 30.34 -22.79
N ILE A 706 -27.73 29.56 -23.71
CA ILE A 706 -27.12 28.26 -23.44
C ILE A 706 -25.89 28.42 -22.52
N GLU A 707 -25.02 29.38 -22.78
CA GLU A 707 -23.82 29.60 -21.95
C GLU A 707 -24.17 30.13 -20.55
N ARG A 708 -25.11 31.08 -20.43
CA ARG A 708 -25.61 31.54 -19.12
C ARG A 708 -26.20 30.39 -18.30
N MET A 709 -26.91 29.46 -18.95
CA MET A 709 -27.49 28.29 -18.27
C MET A 709 -26.42 27.28 -17.83
N LYS A 710 -25.33 27.12 -18.59
CA LYS A 710 -24.19 26.28 -18.17
C LYS A 710 -23.49 26.86 -16.95
N GLU A 711 -23.27 28.17 -16.90
CA GLU A 711 -22.69 28.85 -15.74
C GLU A 711 -23.58 28.70 -14.49
N GLU A 712 -24.91 28.83 -14.66
CA GLU A 712 -25.88 28.64 -13.57
C GLU A 712 -25.84 27.19 -13.01
N VAL A 713 -25.70 26.19 -13.89
CA VAL A 713 -25.58 24.76 -13.50
C VAL A 713 -24.22 24.46 -12.83
N GLU A 714 -23.12 25.05 -13.30
CA GLU A 714 -21.80 24.89 -12.68
C GLU A 714 -21.74 25.53 -11.30
N SER A 715 -22.35 26.71 -11.11
CA SER A 715 -22.39 27.41 -9.82
C SER A 715 -23.09 26.60 -8.71
N LEU A 716 -24.13 25.83 -9.06
CA LEU A 716 -24.85 24.97 -8.13
C LEU A 716 -24.06 23.71 -7.75
N SER A 717 -23.19 23.23 -8.63
CA SER A 717 -22.29 22.11 -8.33
C SER A 717 -21.24 22.45 -7.26
N MET A 718 -20.90 23.75 -7.13
CA MET A 718 -19.96 24.25 -6.13
C MET A 718 -20.63 24.56 -4.79
N ALA A 719 -21.89 25.02 -4.79
CA ALA A 719 -22.65 25.30 -3.55
C ALA A 719 -22.99 24.04 -2.74
N GLY A 720 -23.11 22.87 -3.41
CA GLY A 720 -23.40 21.58 -2.74
C GLY A 720 -22.27 21.04 -1.85
N PHE A 721 -21.09 21.67 -1.84
CA PHE A 721 -19.96 21.23 -1.02
C PHE A 721 -19.90 21.87 0.38
N GLU A 722 -20.64 22.96 0.64
CA GLU A 722 -20.54 23.67 1.94
C GLU A 722 -21.59 23.27 2.98
N ASP A 723 -22.67 22.57 2.60
CA ASP A 723 -23.84 22.41 3.49
C ASP A 723 -24.08 21.00 4.07
N LYS A 724 -23.05 20.14 4.13
CA LYS A 724 -23.14 18.84 4.83
C LYS A 724 -22.01 18.64 5.85
N ILE A 725 -21.94 19.54 6.82
CA ILE A 725 -21.36 19.25 8.14
C ILE A 725 -22.51 19.26 9.15
N GLY A 726 -23.19 18.12 9.27
CA GLY A 726 -24.31 17.92 10.18
C GLY A 726 -24.46 16.46 10.53
N VAL A 727 -23.89 16.10 11.69
CA VAL A 727 -24.20 14.97 12.58
C VAL A 727 -25.20 13.93 12.03
N GLU A 728 -24.75 12.71 11.77
CA GLU A 728 -25.51 11.53 12.21
C GLU A 728 -24.63 10.29 12.40
N ASN A 729 -24.88 9.64 13.54
CA ASN A 729 -24.20 8.48 14.06
C ASN A 729 -24.52 7.21 13.27
N GLY A 730 -23.59 6.25 13.30
CA GLY A 730 -23.95 4.86 13.59
C GLY A 730 -23.66 3.82 12.52
N ARG A 731 -22.68 2.96 12.85
CA ARG A 731 -22.48 1.57 12.40
C ARG A 731 -22.22 1.35 10.90
N CYS A 732 -20.97 1.02 10.59
CA CYS A 732 -20.54 -0.37 10.34
C CYS A 732 -19.01 -0.44 10.34
#